data_AF-A0A1N7D2Y9-F1
#
_entry.id   AF-A0A1N7D2Y9-F1
#
_cell.length_a   1.000
_cell.length_b   1.000
_cell.length_c   1.000
_cell.angle_alpha   90.00
_cell.angle_beta   90.00
_cell.angle_gamma   90.00
#
_symmetry.space_group_name_H-M   'P 1'
#
loop_
_entity.id
_entity.type
_entity.pdbx_description
1 polymer ?
#
loop_
_entity_poly.entity_id
_entity_poly.type
_entity_poly.pdbx_seq_one_letter_code
_entity_poly.pdbx_strand_id
1 'polypeptide(L)'
;MINTSALFSTAFLPGQAGFDTDAITGLTEWRRDIPVLFKLLIGAGAQAAAWPIYGAGEGCPCVLAAPMPQAQASWQALSTLMDRPRDAAAIVARSAISALLAGGQPWLILDCVQLIAHDIGTPEYAAALEVLRAEAHALHAALLRGDRDALAPLLSAGAASPATGHWSATADAQLADVEELDVDELPFLQGLEVAGWEEDALCYAVSAASEPDVTGLVTPYGRWIVPLSQRYVELGVYYAEDGWITFATADAPDAHGVLDLNGTVVLPPAPGALYVISPHLVQQIDPDGASRLLRLPDGALLMDGADNICQRDDGLIDIERQTADDDERNVHGVIDRTGKVVVPPIYSCVQEFGTKKRMAIVSQRVAGRFLFGLVNSQGELLAPCQYEAIDGATTSSPPKLRKNLIFAIDAQGLACMLTLDGKPAFTPLYPPAHHLRGVTVQSDFLYVVKEGMAWSMDFTGQLLEQFDTAENFKAAVTAQLSESMGLGKKKPEKKPSTRRSYTPAQILAKADRAQLRGMAALLLQGEAALAARCVDITLEELAEDDPEEEYDGDTPEAACFFLLWSTAADALGHGATLDWKAVDEVPRIGQHIGLPALQDFRWAQREDGDAMAEGLAAIAAHLAPHQLRLVNLHGGEDTYYLGLVRAPDAAAFSTVALQAALRPVVY
;
A
#
# COMPACT_ATOMS: atom_id res chain seq x y z
N MET A 1 -9.85 1.19 1.35
CA MET A 1 -11.25 1.65 1.35
C MET A 1 -12.18 0.45 1.27
N ILE A 2 -13.14 0.36 2.20
CA ILE A 2 -14.11 -0.74 2.24
C ILE A 2 -15.24 -0.43 1.26
N ASN A 3 -15.38 -1.27 0.24
CA ASN A 3 -16.49 -1.18 -0.71
C ASN A 3 -17.76 -1.81 -0.13
N THR A 4 -18.91 -1.18 -0.33
CA THR A 4 -20.20 -1.66 0.18
C THR A 4 -21.18 -1.91 -0.98
N SER A 5 -22.09 -2.87 -0.80
CA SER A 5 -23.32 -2.97 -1.56
C SER A 5 -24.51 -2.61 -0.68
N ALA A 6 -25.52 -1.98 -1.27
CA ALA A 6 -26.73 -1.60 -0.55
C ALA A 6 -27.98 -1.81 -1.40
N LEU A 7 -29.09 -2.13 -0.74
CA LEU A 7 -30.41 -1.92 -1.31
C LEU A 7 -31.10 -0.75 -0.64
N PHE A 8 -31.65 0.12 -1.47
CA PHE A 8 -32.53 1.20 -1.04
C PHE A 8 -33.75 1.27 -1.96
N SER A 9 -34.74 2.04 -1.54
CA SER A 9 -35.97 2.24 -2.32
C SER A 9 -36.28 3.70 -2.56
N THR A 10 -36.90 3.97 -3.71
CA THR A 10 -37.33 5.30 -4.12
C THR A 10 -38.68 5.26 -4.84
N ALA A 11 -39.42 6.38 -4.83
CA ALA A 11 -40.72 6.51 -5.45
C ALA A 11 -40.62 6.67 -6.97
N PHE A 12 -39.54 7.31 -7.42
CA PHE A 12 -39.31 7.69 -8.80
C PHE A 12 -37.86 7.35 -9.17
N LEU A 13 -37.58 7.11 -10.46
CA LEU A 13 -36.21 6.98 -10.95
C LEU A 13 -35.65 8.34 -11.40
N PRO A 14 -34.32 8.50 -11.47
CA PRO A 14 -33.70 9.69 -12.06
C PRO A 14 -34.29 10.03 -13.43
N GLY A 15 -34.64 11.30 -13.63
CA GLY A 15 -35.31 11.80 -14.83
C GLY A 15 -36.86 11.72 -14.82
N GLN A 16 -37.48 11.10 -13.81
CA GLN A 16 -38.93 11.17 -13.59
C GLN A 16 -39.31 12.39 -12.75
N ALA A 17 -40.47 12.99 -13.05
CA ALA A 17 -40.98 14.13 -12.28
C ALA A 17 -41.27 13.71 -10.82
N GLY A 18 -40.66 14.40 -9.86
CA GLY A 18 -40.78 14.07 -8.44
C GLY A 18 -39.65 13.19 -7.89
N PHE A 19 -38.63 12.86 -8.68
CA PHE A 19 -37.40 12.28 -8.16
C PHE A 19 -36.69 13.25 -7.22
N ASP A 20 -36.35 12.75 -6.03
CA ASP A 20 -35.70 13.47 -4.96
C ASP A 20 -34.75 12.51 -4.24
N THR A 21 -33.48 12.90 -4.12
CA THR A 21 -32.45 12.11 -3.43
C THR A 21 -32.69 12.07 -1.92
N ASP A 22 -33.30 13.10 -1.35
CA ASP A 22 -33.56 13.20 0.08
C ASP A 22 -34.74 12.30 0.51
N ALA A 23 -35.52 11.80 -0.46
CA ALA A 23 -36.65 10.90 -0.24
C ALA A 23 -36.28 9.41 -0.33
N ILE A 24 -35.00 9.07 -0.51
CA ILE A 24 -34.53 7.68 -0.61
C ILE A 24 -34.59 7.00 0.76
N THR A 25 -34.98 5.72 0.77
CA THR A 25 -35.05 4.91 2.00
C THR A 25 -34.11 3.73 1.91
N GLY A 26 -33.02 3.72 2.70
CA GLY A 26 -32.13 2.58 2.86
C GLY A 26 -32.85 1.38 3.48
N LEU A 27 -32.49 0.17 3.05
CA LEU A 27 -33.12 -1.08 3.53
C LEU A 27 -32.09 -2.06 4.09
N THR A 28 -30.94 -2.18 3.43
CA THR A 28 -29.92 -3.17 3.78
C THR A 28 -28.58 -2.82 3.15
N GLU A 29 -27.51 -3.27 3.78
CA GLU A 29 -26.14 -3.07 3.30
C GLU A 29 -25.26 -4.30 3.59
N TRP A 30 -24.14 -4.37 2.90
CA TRP A 30 -23.14 -5.41 3.09
C TRP A 30 -21.76 -5.00 2.55
N ARG A 31 -20.70 -5.21 3.34
CA ARG A 31 -19.32 -4.83 2.98
C ARG A 31 -18.60 -5.93 2.21
N ARG A 32 -17.71 -5.56 1.28
CA ARG A 32 -16.82 -6.35 0.39
C ARG A 32 -17.46 -7.08 -0.79
N ASP A 33 -18.73 -7.46 -0.72
CA ASP A 33 -19.41 -8.19 -1.79
C ASP A 33 -20.92 -7.91 -1.85
N ILE A 34 -21.61 -8.56 -2.79
CA ILE A 34 -23.06 -8.44 -3.00
C ILE A 34 -23.74 -9.74 -2.54
N PRO A 35 -24.52 -9.71 -1.45
CA PRO A 35 -25.30 -10.86 -0.98
C PRO A 35 -26.17 -11.46 -2.09
N VAL A 36 -26.28 -12.79 -2.09
CA VAL A 36 -27.11 -13.53 -3.06
C VAL A 36 -28.57 -13.08 -3.00
N LEU A 37 -29.07 -12.72 -1.82
CA LEU A 37 -30.43 -12.21 -1.65
C LEU A 37 -30.63 -10.88 -2.38
N PHE A 38 -29.63 -9.98 -2.39
CA PHE A 38 -29.76 -8.68 -3.05
C PHE A 38 -29.96 -8.86 -4.56
N LYS A 39 -29.13 -9.72 -5.17
CA LYS A 39 -29.24 -10.10 -6.59
C LYS A 39 -30.60 -10.75 -6.90
N LEU A 40 -31.06 -11.67 -6.05
CA LEU A 40 -32.35 -12.35 -6.23
C LEU A 40 -33.53 -11.37 -6.20
N LEU A 41 -33.53 -10.40 -5.28
CA LEU A 41 -34.63 -9.44 -5.12
C LEU A 41 -34.71 -8.45 -6.28
N ILE A 42 -33.56 -8.01 -6.80
CA ILE A 42 -33.46 -7.22 -8.04
C ILE A 42 -34.01 -8.00 -9.24
N GLY A 43 -33.67 -9.29 -9.32
CA GLY A 43 -34.36 -10.28 -10.15
C GLY A 43 -34.45 -9.98 -11.65
N ALA A 44 -35.46 -10.53 -12.32
CA ALA A 44 -35.57 -10.51 -13.78
C ALA A 44 -35.99 -9.16 -14.39
N GLY A 45 -36.71 -8.33 -13.64
CA GLY A 45 -37.12 -6.97 -14.02
C GLY A 45 -36.05 -5.90 -13.80
N ALA A 46 -34.82 -6.32 -13.48
CA ALA A 46 -33.68 -5.45 -13.33
C ALA A 46 -33.39 -4.68 -14.62
N GLN A 47 -33.27 -3.37 -14.51
CA GLN A 47 -32.81 -2.47 -15.56
C GLN A 47 -31.64 -1.64 -15.05
N ALA A 48 -30.67 -1.40 -15.92
CA ALA A 48 -29.58 -0.49 -15.62
C ALA A 48 -30.13 0.94 -15.59
N ALA A 49 -29.80 1.70 -14.54
CA ALA A 49 -30.23 3.09 -14.37
C ALA A 49 -29.04 3.97 -14.00
N ALA A 50 -29.05 5.21 -14.46
CA ALA A 50 -28.10 6.22 -14.01
C ALA A 50 -28.48 6.69 -12.60
N TRP A 51 -27.49 7.06 -11.80
CA TRP A 51 -27.72 7.59 -10.45
C TRP A 51 -26.93 8.88 -10.26
N PRO A 52 -27.59 10.00 -9.89
CA PRO A 52 -27.00 11.34 -10.01
C PRO A 52 -25.90 11.67 -8.99
N ILE A 53 -25.64 10.78 -8.03
CA ILE A 53 -24.70 11.02 -6.93
C ILE A 53 -23.28 10.61 -7.31
N TYR A 54 -23.13 9.68 -8.24
CA TYR A 54 -21.81 9.29 -8.76
C TYR A 54 -21.46 10.20 -9.94
N GLY A 55 -20.67 11.24 -9.66
CA GLY A 55 -20.33 12.32 -10.60
C GLY A 55 -19.41 11.95 -11.77
N ALA A 56 -18.99 10.69 -11.91
CA ALA A 56 -18.24 10.21 -13.07
C ALA A 56 -19.21 9.59 -14.09
N GLY A 57 -19.29 10.13 -15.31
CA GLY A 57 -20.15 9.58 -16.37
C GLY A 57 -21.61 10.02 -16.27
N GLU A 58 -21.89 11.32 -16.10
CA GLU A 58 -23.24 11.88 -15.99
C GLU A 58 -24.26 11.24 -16.94
N GLY A 59 -25.32 10.67 -16.37
CA GLY A 59 -26.39 10.01 -17.12
C GLY A 59 -26.09 8.60 -17.63
N CYS A 60 -24.89 8.05 -17.37
CA CYS A 60 -24.57 6.66 -17.66
C CYS A 60 -25.16 5.71 -16.60
N PRO A 61 -25.66 4.53 -17.01
CA PRO A 61 -26.14 3.54 -16.05
C PRO A 61 -25.04 3.04 -15.11
N CYS A 62 -25.28 3.12 -13.80
CA CYS A 62 -24.34 2.71 -12.75
C CYS A 62 -24.96 1.81 -11.68
N VAL A 63 -26.29 1.74 -11.59
CA VAL A 63 -27.01 0.91 -10.62
C VAL A 63 -28.01 -0.01 -11.32
N LEU A 64 -28.52 -1.02 -10.61
CA LEU A 64 -29.65 -1.82 -11.07
C LEU A 64 -30.93 -1.41 -10.34
N ALA A 65 -31.97 -1.10 -11.11
CA ALA A 65 -33.30 -0.78 -10.59
C ALA A 65 -34.30 -1.88 -10.93
N ALA A 66 -35.19 -2.21 -10.01
CA ALA A 66 -36.26 -3.19 -10.21
C ALA A 66 -37.57 -2.74 -9.52
N PRO A 67 -38.74 -3.17 -10.00
CA PRO A 67 -40.00 -2.88 -9.31
C PRO A 67 -40.06 -3.58 -7.94
N MET A 68 -40.35 -2.83 -6.88
CA MET A 68 -40.52 -3.36 -5.52
C MET A 68 -41.54 -4.52 -5.43
N PRO A 69 -42.68 -4.52 -6.16
CA PRO A 69 -43.60 -5.66 -6.15
C PRO A 69 -42.94 -6.99 -6.60
N GLN A 70 -41.93 -6.93 -7.48
CA GLN A 70 -41.19 -8.13 -7.88
C GLN A 70 -40.31 -8.64 -6.74
N ALA A 71 -39.63 -7.74 -6.03
CA ALA A 71 -38.79 -8.10 -4.88
C ALA A 71 -39.65 -8.73 -3.77
N GLN A 72 -40.81 -8.14 -3.47
CA GLN A 72 -41.80 -8.69 -2.53
C GLN A 72 -42.26 -10.10 -2.94
N ALA A 73 -42.60 -10.31 -4.22
CA ALA A 73 -42.99 -11.61 -4.73
C ALA A 73 -41.84 -12.64 -4.68
N SER A 74 -40.62 -12.21 -4.98
CA SER A 74 -39.42 -13.06 -4.93
C SER A 74 -39.11 -13.49 -3.49
N TRP A 75 -39.19 -12.57 -2.53
CA TRP A 75 -39.04 -12.88 -1.11
C TRP A 75 -40.12 -13.83 -0.60
N GLN A 76 -41.38 -13.61 -1.01
CA GLN A 76 -42.49 -14.50 -0.65
C GLN A 76 -42.25 -15.91 -1.20
N ALA A 77 -41.88 -16.04 -2.48
CA ALA A 77 -41.58 -17.33 -3.08
C ALA A 77 -40.39 -18.02 -2.41
N LEU A 78 -39.29 -17.30 -2.15
CA LEU A 78 -38.12 -17.86 -1.45
C LEU A 78 -38.51 -18.35 -0.05
N SER A 79 -39.29 -17.56 0.69
CA SER A 79 -39.77 -17.91 2.04
C SER A 79 -40.57 -19.22 2.06
N THR A 80 -41.24 -19.60 0.96
CA THR A 80 -41.93 -20.89 0.86
C THR A 80 -40.99 -22.08 0.65
N LEU A 81 -39.80 -21.85 0.09
CA LEU A 81 -38.78 -22.88 -0.14
C LEU A 81 -37.86 -23.08 1.07
N MET A 82 -37.67 -22.02 1.86
CA MET A 82 -36.89 -22.04 3.10
C MET A 82 -37.58 -22.87 4.17
N ASP A 83 -36.79 -23.58 4.97
CA ASP A 83 -37.30 -24.25 6.16
C ASP A 83 -37.89 -23.24 7.15
N ARG A 84 -38.87 -23.66 7.95
CA ARG A 84 -39.42 -22.80 9.01
C ARG A 84 -38.31 -22.37 9.96
N PRO A 85 -38.22 -21.07 10.31
CA PRO A 85 -37.21 -20.61 11.25
C PRO A 85 -37.46 -21.28 12.61
N ARG A 86 -36.40 -21.81 13.23
CA ARG A 86 -36.50 -22.59 14.48
C ARG A 86 -36.06 -21.81 15.71
N ASP A 87 -35.29 -20.76 15.52
CA ASP A 87 -34.78 -19.89 16.58
C ASP A 87 -35.30 -18.44 16.44
N ALA A 88 -35.20 -17.68 17.53
CA ALA A 88 -35.70 -16.32 17.62
C ALA A 88 -34.97 -15.36 16.66
N ALA A 89 -33.65 -15.52 16.47
CA ALA A 89 -32.88 -14.65 15.60
C ALA A 89 -33.31 -14.81 14.13
N ALA A 90 -33.53 -16.05 13.69
CA ALA A 90 -34.03 -16.35 12.35
C ALA A 90 -35.46 -15.83 12.12
N ILE A 91 -36.33 -15.86 13.15
CA ILE A 91 -37.67 -15.28 13.09
C ILE A 91 -37.58 -13.76 12.92
N VAL A 92 -36.81 -13.09 13.79
CA VAL A 92 -36.65 -11.63 13.78
C VAL A 92 -36.07 -11.14 12.46
N ALA A 93 -35.01 -11.76 11.96
CA ALA A 93 -34.38 -11.36 10.70
C ALA A 93 -35.33 -11.54 9.49
N ARG A 94 -36.07 -12.66 9.39
CA ARG A 94 -37.07 -12.83 8.32
C ARG A 94 -38.22 -11.83 8.43
N SER A 95 -38.66 -11.51 9.64
CA SER A 95 -39.66 -10.47 9.88
C SER A 95 -39.15 -9.09 9.49
N ALA A 96 -37.89 -8.75 9.78
CA ALA A 96 -37.27 -7.50 9.39
C ALA A 96 -37.22 -7.32 7.86
N ILE A 97 -36.72 -8.33 7.14
CA ILE A 97 -36.72 -8.34 5.66
C ILE A 97 -38.14 -8.13 5.11
N SER A 98 -39.12 -8.87 5.64
CA SER A 98 -40.51 -8.76 5.19
C SER A 98 -41.10 -7.36 5.44
N ALA A 99 -40.82 -6.77 6.60
CA ALA A 99 -41.33 -5.46 6.97
C ALA A 99 -40.71 -4.35 6.10
N LEU A 100 -39.40 -4.40 5.88
CA LEU A 100 -38.68 -3.41 5.07
C LEU A 100 -39.12 -3.47 3.61
N LEU A 101 -39.26 -4.66 3.02
CA LEU A 101 -39.80 -4.80 1.66
C LEU A 101 -41.25 -4.34 1.55
N ALA A 102 -42.09 -4.57 2.57
CA ALA A 102 -43.48 -4.14 2.57
C ALA A 102 -43.64 -2.62 2.71
N GLY A 103 -42.77 -1.97 3.48
CA GLY A 103 -42.72 -0.52 3.66
C GLY A 103 -41.95 0.23 2.57
N GLY A 104 -41.23 -0.49 1.71
CA GLY A 104 -40.39 0.08 0.66
C GLY A 104 -41.17 0.81 -0.44
N GLN A 105 -40.50 1.76 -1.07
CA GLN A 105 -41.06 2.57 -2.15
C GLN A 105 -41.12 1.79 -3.49
N PRO A 106 -41.90 2.24 -4.49
CA PRO A 106 -42.14 1.51 -5.75
C PRO A 106 -40.93 0.93 -6.50
N TRP A 107 -39.76 1.56 -6.41
CA TRP A 107 -38.53 1.08 -7.01
C TRP A 107 -37.56 0.60 -5.94
N LEU A 108 -37.00 -0.59 -6.15
CA LEU A 108 -35.86 -1.13 -5.42
C LEU A 108 -34.59 -0.90 -6.25
N ILE A 109 -33.54 -0.38 -5.64
CA ILE A 109 -32.28 -0.08 -6.29
C ILE A 109 -31.19 -0.88 -5.59
N LEU A 110 -30.31 -1.49 -6.38
CA LEU A 110 -29.06 -2.09 -5.93
C LEU A 110 -27.92 -1.16 -6.31
N ASP A 111 -27.30 -0.59 -5.29
CA ASP A 111 -26.00 0.04 -5.43
C ASP A 111 -24.90 -1.02 -5.32
N CYS A 112 -24.12 -1.08 -6.38
CA CYS A 112 -22.95 -1.93 -6.54
C CYS A 112 -21.75 -1.14 -7.07
N VAL A 113 -21.82 0.19 -7.07
CA VAL A 113 -20.87 1.06 -7.79
C VAL A 113 -19.44 0.84 -7.29
N GLN A 114 -19.24 0.86 -5.98
CA GLN A 114 -17.92 0.66 -5.35
C GLN A 114 -17.34 -0.75 -5.60
N LEU A 115 -18.16 -1.73 -5.99
CA LEU A 115 -17.74 -3.12 -6.17
C LEU A 115 -17.35 -3.47 -7.61
N ILE A 116 -17.59 -2.57 -8.57
CA ILE A 116 -17.19 -2.75 -9.97
C ILE A 116 -15.85 -2.03 -10.17
N ALA A 117 -14.80 -2.78 -10.47
CA ALA A 117 -13.42 -2.29 -10.61
C ALA A 117 -13.14 -1.55 -11.94
N HIS A 118 -14.10 -0.77 -12.42
CA HIS A 118 -14.02 0.01 -13.65
C HIS A 118 -14.70 1.38 -13.44
N ASP A 119 -14.34 2.37 -14.26
CA ASP A 119 -14.98 3.68 -14.17
C ASP A 119 -16.37 3.65 -14.80
N ILE A 120 -17.32 4.36 -14.19
CA ILE A 120 -18.67 4.54 -14.73
C ILE A 120 -18.59 5.12 -16.15
N GLY A 121 -19.42 4.61 -17.06
CA GLY A 121 -19.47 5.04 -18.46
C GLY A 121 -18.47 4.32 -19.38
N THR A 122 -17.58 3.49 -18.83
CA THR A 122 -16.71 2.61 -19.64
C THR A 122 -17.49 1.38 -20.17
N PRO A 123 -17.10 0.83 -21.34
CA PRO A 123 -17.65 -0.44 -21.83
C PRO A 123 -17.47 -1.59 -20.84
N GLU A 124 -16.35 -1.62 -20.12
CA GLU A 124 -16.02 -2.64 -19.12
C GLU A 124 -16.98 -2.56 -17.92
N TYR A 125 -17.27 -1.36 -17.43
CA TYR A 125 -18.27 -1.15 -16.38
C TYR A 125 -19.66 -1.59 -16.83
N ALA A 126 -20.09 -1.16 -18.02
CA ALA A 126 -21.39 -1.54 -18.57
C ALA A 126 -21.51 -3.06 -18.75
N ALA A 127 -20.43 -3.73 -19.17
CA ALA A 127 -20.37 -5.18 -19.26
C ALA A 127 -20.47 -5.86 -17.87
N ALA A 128 -19.77 -5.35 -16.86
CA ALA A 128 -19.84 -5.86 -15.49
C ALA A 128 -21.25 -5.71 -14.90
N LEU A 129 -21.90 -4.55 -15.10
CA LEU A 129 -23.28 -4.30 -14.67
C LEU A 129 -24.28 -5.24 -15.37
N GLU A 130 -24.07 -5.50 -16.67
CA GLU A 130 -24.88 -6.46 -17.43
C GLU A 130 -24.68 -7.91 -16.97
N VAL A 131 -23.46 -8.30 -16.60
CA VAL A 131 -23.19 -9.61 -15.96
C VAL A 131 -23.98 -9.74 -14.66
N LEU A 132 -23.93 -8.72 -13.79
CA LEU A 132 -24.69 -8.72 -12.54
C LEU A 132 -26.21 -8.82 -12.79
N ARG A 133 -26.71 -8.10 -13.81
CA ARG A 133 -28.12 -8.17 -14.23
C ARG A 133 -28.50 -9.57 -14.72
N ALA A 134 -27.62 -10.23 -15.48
CA ALA A 134 -27.81 -11.59 -15.94
C ALA A 134 -27.82 -12.60 -14.79
N GLU A 135 -26.95 -12.43 -13.78
CA GLU A 135 -26.95 -13.23 -12.55
C GLU A 135 -28.27 -13.09 -11.78
N ALA A 136 -28.74 -11.85 -11.57
CA ALA A 136 -30.03 -11.56 -10.93
C ALA A 136 -31.20 -12.24 -11.66
N HIS A 137 -31.20 -12.17 -13.00
CA HIS A 137 -32.18 -12.86 -13.84
C HIS A 137 -32.11 -14.39 -13.67
N ALA A 138 -30.91 -14.97 -13.69
CA ALA A 138 -30.71 -16.41 -13.54
C ALA A 138 -31.20 -16.92 -12.17
N LEU A 139 -30.90 -16.19 -11.09
CA LEU A 139 -31.37 -16.49 -9.74
C LEU A 139 -32.90 -16.42 -9.65
N HIS A 140 -33.52 -15.39 -10.23
CA HIS A 140 -34.97 -15.28 -10.27
C HIS A 140 -35.61 -16.43 -11.07
N ALA A 141 -35.04 -16.79 -12.22
CA ALA A 141 -35.51 -17.93 -13.01
C ALA A 141 -35.36 -19.26 -12.25
N ALA A 142 -34.28 -19.44 -11.49
CA ALA A 142 -34.08 -20.59 -10.61
C ALA A 142 -35.16 -20.65 -9.51
N LEU A 143 -35.48 -19.50 -8.91
CA LEU A 143 -36.56 -19.39 -7.92
C LEU A 143 -37.91 -19.81 -8.48
N LEU A 144 -38.27 -19.34 -9.68
CA LEU A 144 -39.53 -19.72 -10.32
C LEU A 144 -39.61 -21.22 -10.64
N ARG A 145 -38.47 -21.88 -10.89
CA ARG A 145 -38.40 -23.33 -11.10
C ARG A 145 -38.35 -24.13 -9.80
N GLY A 146 -38.15 -23.49 -8.64
CA GLY A 146 -37.89 -24.17 -7.38
C GLY A 146 -36.55 -24.91 -7.34
N ASP A 147 -35.56 -24.43 -8.10
CA ASP A 147 -34.22 -25.02 -8.23
C ASP A 147 -33.42 -24.81 -6.93
N ARG A 148 -33.41 -25.84 -6.07
CA ARG A 148 -32.80 -25.76 -4.73
C ARG A 148 -31.28 -25.71 -4.77
N ASP A 149 -30.64 -26.28 -5.79
CA ASP A 149 -29.19 -26.30 -5.90
C ASP A 149 -28.66 -24.91 -6.25
N ALA A 150 -29.29 -24.23 -7.21
CA ALA A 150 -28.96 -22.85 -7.55
C ALA A 150 -29.26 -21.86 -6.41
N LEU A 151 -30.24 -22.18 -5.55
CA LEU A 151 -30.61 -21.38 -4.37
C LEU A 151 -29.95 -21.85 -3.07
N ALA A 152 -29.05 -22.84 -3.12
CA ALA A 152 -28.49 -23.47 -1.93
C ALA A 152 -27.95 -22.46 -0.91
N PRO A 153 -27.19 -21.39 -1.29
CA PRO A 153 -26.69 -20.40 -0.33
C PRO A 153 -27.80 -19.72 0.50
N LEU A 154 -28.98 -19.49 -0.10
CA LEU A 154 -30.12 -18.86 0.58
C LEU A 154 -30.98 -19.85 1.37
N LEU A 155 -30.94 -21.13 1.00
CA LEU A 155 -31.71 -22.19 1.67
C LEU A 155 -30.96 -22.81 2.85
N SER A 156 -29.63 -22.87 2.78
CA SER A 156 -28.76 -23.30 3.89
C SER A 156 -28.44 -22.17 4.87
N ALA A 157 -28.63 -20.92 4.45
CA ALA A 157 -28.45 -19.75 5.29
C ALA A 157 -29.47 -19.71 6.45
N GLY A 158 -28.97 -19.58 7.68
CA GLY A 158 -29.73 -18.89 8.73
C GLY A 158 -29.95 -17.43 8.32
N ALA A 159 -30.97 -16.75 8.83
CA ALA A 159 -31.29 -15.40 8.38
C ALA A 159 -30.28 -14.31 8.82
N ALA A 160 -29.22 -14.68 9.54
CA ALA A 160 -28.03 -13.87 9.83
C ALA A 160 -26.80 -14.38 9.04
N SER A 161 -27.01 -14.87 7.81
CA SER A 161 -25.95 -15.38 6.95
C SER A 161 -25.44 -14.29 6.02
N PRO A 162 -24.16 -14.35 5.60
CA PRO A 162 -23.64 -13.50 4.54
C PRO A 162 -24.48 -13.48 3.26
N ALA A 163 -25.15 -14.60 2.95
CA ALA A 163 -26.00 -14.70 1.77
C ALA A 163 -27.23 -13.77 1.81
N THR A 164 -27.67 -13.34 3.00
CA THR A 164 -28.85 -12.49 3.18
C THR A 164 -28.53 -11.01 3.38
N GLY A 165 -27.32 -10.65 3.81
CA GLY A 165 -26.97 -9.26 4.11
C GLY A 165 -27.48 -8.77 5.48
N HIS A 166 -27.19 -7.51 5.83
CA HIS A 166 -27.64 -6.87 7.07
C HIS A 166 -28.83 -5.95 6.81
N TRP A 167 -30.00 -6.25 7.40
CA TRP A 167 -31.26 -5.53 7.16
C TRP A 167 -31.66 -4.66 8.35
N SER A 168 -31.84 -3.36 8.13
CA SER A 168 -32.27 -2.41 9.17
C SER A 168 -33.05 -1.25 8.55
N ALA A 169 -34.03 -0.72 9.29
CA ALA A 169 -34.70 0.53 8.93
C ALA A 169 -33.79 1.76 9.10
N THR A 170 -32.69 1.60 9.82
CA THR A 170 -31.63 2.60 10.00
C THR A 170 -30.45 2.37 9.07
N ALA A 171 -30.53 1.38 8.17
CA ALA A 171 -29.51 1.23 7.14
C ALA A 171 -29.49 2.52 6.34
N ASP A 172 -28.33 3.17 6.31
CA ASP A 172 -28.19 4.38 5.52
C ASP A 172 -28.31 3.99 4.04
N ALA A 173 -28.97 4.82 3.25
CA ALA A 173 -28.83 4.70 1.81
C ALA A 173 -27.41 5.20 1.53
N GLN A 174 -26.42 4.30 1.54
CA GLN A 174 -25.01 4.63 1.32
C GLN A 174 -24.82 5.18 -0.09
N LEU A 175 -25.18 6.43 -0.27
CA LEU A 175 -25.08 7.18 -1.52
C LEU A 175 -23.75 7.95 -1.55
N ALA A 176 -23.05 8.03 -0.42
CA ALA A 176 -21.77 8.69 -0.24
C ALA A 176 -20.80 7.78 0.55
N ASP A 177 -19.53 8.15 0.57
CA ASP A 177 -18.51 7.47 1.36
C ASP A 177 -18.80 7.63 2.86
N VAL A 178 -18.47 6.59 3.65
CA VAL A 178 -18.67 6.62 5.10
C VAL A 178 -17.53 7.43 5.73
N GLU A 179 -17.88 8.55 6.34
CA GLU A 179 -16.93 9.48 6.97
C GLU A 179 -17.09 9.51 8.50
N GLU A 180 -16.04 9.97 9.18
CA GLU A 180 -16.10 10.25 10.61
C GLU A 180 -17.03 11.45 10.87
N LEU A 181 -17.98 11.26 11.78
CA LEU A 181 -18.89 12.31 12.28
C LEU A 181 -18.46 12.76 13.68
N ASP A 182 -18.93 13.94 14.10
CA ASP A 182 -18.76 14.40 15.47
C ASP A 182 -19.52 13.46 16.43
N VAL A 183 -18.82 12.88 17.40
CA VAL A 183 -19.37 11.95 18.39
C VAL A 183 -20.52 12.59 19.18
N ASP A 184 -20.47 13.90 19.43
CA ASP A 184 -21.52 14.62 20.14
C ASP A 184 -22.84 14.68 19.34
N GLU A 185 -22.78 14.51 18.02
CA GLU A 185 -23.94 14.49 17.11
C GLU A 185 -24.58 13.09 17.00
N LEU A 186 -24.02 12.06 17.66
CA LEU A 186 -24.45 10.66 17.56
C LEU A 186 -25.16 10.16 18.84
N PRO A 187 -26.50 10.22 18.93
CA PRO A 187 -27.23 9.93 20.17
C PRO A 187 -27.05 8.50 20.68
N PHE A 188 -26.79 7.54 19.78
CA PHE A 188 -26.59 6.13 20.14
C PHE A 188 -25.24 5.85 20.79
N LEU A 189 -24.30 6.80 20.76
CA LEU A 189 -23.03 6.74 21.48
C LEU A 189 -23.13 7.32 22.90
N GLN A 190 -24.22 8.00 23.24
CA GLN A 190 -24.38 8.61 24.56
C GLN A 190 -24.35 7.55 25.67
N GLY A 191 -23.42 7.73 26.62
CA GLY A 191 -23.21 6.81 27.74
C GLY A 191 -22.26 5.65 27.44
N LEU A 192 -21.67 5.60 26.25
CA LEU A 192 -20.54 4.75 25.92
C LEU A 192 -19.23 5.54 26.03
N GLU A 193 -18.13 4.83 26.25
CA GLU A 193 -16.78 5.38 26.12
C GLU A 193 -16.33 5.13 24.67
N VAL A 194 -16.00 6.20 23.94
CA VAL A 194 -15.56 6.12 22.55
C VAL A 194 -14.04 6.20 22.54
N ALA A 195 -13.38 5.13 22.07
CA ALA A 195 -11.93 5.05 21.98
C ALA A 195 -11.38 5.85 20.79
N GLY A 196 -12.10 5.85 19.66
CA GLY A 196 -11.74 6.59 18.46
C GLY A 196 -12.43 6.08 17.20
N TRP A 197 -12.13 6.74 16.08
CA TRP A 197 -12.50 6.32 14.74
C TRP A 197 -11.48 5.34 14.18
N GLU A 198 -11.96 4.20 13.67
CA GLU A 198 -11.16 3.17 13.00
C GLU A 198 -11.29 3.33 11.49
N GLU A 199 -10.33 4.03 10.86
CA GLU A 199 -10.38 4.39 9.43
C GLU A 199 -10.48 3.17 8.51
N ASP A 200 -9.69 2.13 8.78
CA ASP A 200 -9.67 0.91 7.96
C ASP A 200 -10.95 0.08 8.09
N ALA A 201 -11.71 0.27 9.16
CA ALA A 201 -12.98 -0.41 9.42
C ALA A 201 -14.21 0.49 9.26
N LEU A 202 -14.04 1.80 9.02
CA LEU A 202 -15.10 2.80 8.89
C LEU A 202 -16.15 2.69 10.02
N CYS A 203 -15.68 2.67 11.27
CA CYS A 203 -16.52 2.58 12.47
C CYS A 203 -15.84 3.16 13.71
N TYR A 204 -16.61 3.42 14.77
CA TYR A 204 -16.08 3.78 16.08
C TYR A 204 -15.83 2.53 16.94
N ALA A 205 -14.69 2.51 17.61
CA ALA A 205 -14.42 1.60 18.71
C ALA A 205 -15.01 2.15 20.01
N VAL A 206 -15.84 1.35 20.68
CA VAL A 206 -16.60 1.79 21.86
C VAL A 206 -16.58 0.74 22.97
N SER A 207 -16.72 1.17 24.22
CA SER A 207 -16.87 0.28 25.38
C SER A 207 -17.93 0.82 26.34
N ALA A 208 -18.36 -0.02 27.28
CA ALA A 208 -19.21 0.42 28.38
C ALA A 208 -18.35 0.88 29.55
N ALA A 209 -18.70 2.00 30.20
CA ALA A 209 -17.96 2.50 31.36
C ALA A 209 -17.85 1.50 32.54
N SER A 210 -18.77 0.53 32.62
CA SER A 210 -18.73 -0.55 33.61
C SER A 210 -17.74 -1.67 33.27
N GLU A 211 -17.34 -1.78 32.01
CA GLU A 211 -16.55 -2.90 31.47
C GLU A 211 -15.69 -2.42 30.28
N PRO A 212 -14.62 -1.64 30.54
CA PRO A 212 -13.85 -0.96 29.51
C PRO A 212 -13.07 -1.90 28.59
N ASP A 213 -12.73 -3.10 29.08
CA ASP A 213 -11.98 -4.11 28.32
C ASP A 213 -12.83 -4.75 27.21
N VAL A 214 -14.17 -4.73 27.35
CA VAL A 214 -15.09 -5.22 26.32
C VAL A 214 -15.29 -4.13 25.28
N THR A 215 -14.81 -4.39 24.07
CA THR A 215 -14.88 -3.46 22.95
C THR A 215 -15.97 -3.89 21.96
N GLY A 216 -16.69 -2.91 21.42
CA GLY A 216 -17.61 -3.07 20.32
C GLY A 216 -17.24 -2.12 19.17
N LEU A 217 -17.80 -2.41 17.99
CA LEU A 217 -17.59 -1.63 16.78
C LEU A 217 -18.94 -1.20 16.21
N VAL A 218 -19.12 0.10 16.00
CA VAL A 218 -20.38 0.69 15.53
C VAL A 218 -20.12 1.77 14.47
N THR A 219 -20.84 1.71 13.35
CA THR A 219 -20.71 2.68 12.26
C THR A 219 -21.28 4.06 12.65
N PRO A 220 -20.95 5.15 11.93
CA PRO A 220 -21.50 6.48 12.19
C PRO A 220 -23.03 6.59 12.07
N TYR A 221 -23.66 5.69 11.32
CA TYR A 221 -25.12 5.58 11.20
C TYR A 221 -25.74 4.55 12.16
N GLY A 222 -24.98 4.06 13.13
CA GLY A 222 -25.49 3.25 14.25
C GLY A 222 -25.66 1.76 13.97
N ARG A 223 -25.08 1.22 12.88
CA ARG A 223 -25.00 -0.23 12.69
C ARG A 223 -23.87 -0.80 13.56
N TRP A 224 -24.21 -1.76 14.40
CA TRP A 224 -23.20 -2.54 15.12
C TRP A 224 -22.57 -3.58 14.20
N ILE A 225 -21.25 -3.47 14.01
CA ILE A 225 -20.42 -4.54 13.42
C ILE A 225 -20.09 -5.55 14.52
N VAL A 226 -19.69 -5.08 15.70
CA VAL A 226 -19.44 -5.93 16.88
C VAL A 226 -20.23 -5.39 18.06
N PRO A 227 -21.40 -5.98 18.40
CA PRO A 227 -22.17 -5.58 19.58
C PRO A 227 -21.45 -5.92 20.89
N LEU A 228 -21.52 -5.03 21.90
CA LEU A 228 -20.96 -5.27 23.24
C LEU A 228 -21.49 -6.53 23.92
N SER A 229 -22.68 -7.00 23.54
CA SER A 229 -23.25 -8.25 24.06
C SER A 229 -22.45 -9.51 23.67
N GLN A 230 -21.58 -9.42 22.67
CA GLN A 230 -20.66 -10.50 22.30
C GLN A 230 -19.50 -10.64 23.29
N ARG A 231 -19.24 -9.60 24.10
CA ARG A 231 -18.18 -9.60 25.13
C ARG A 231 -16.80 -9.95 24.56
N TYR A 232 -16.47 -9.38 23.40
CA TYR A 232 -15.16 -9.52 22.80
C TYR A 232 -14.18 -8.51 23.38
N VAL A 233 -12.91 -8.91 23.41
CA VAL A 233 -11.76 -8.14 23.88
C VAL A 233 -10.66 -8.23 22.82
N GLU A 234 -9.65 -7.37 22.88
CA GLU A 234 -8.50 -7.39 21.95
C GLU A 234 -8.92 -7.40 20.47
N LEU A 235 -9.82 -6.49 20.08
CA LEU A 235 -10.23 -6.36 18.68
C LEU A 235 -9.05 -5.88 17.81
N GLY A 236 -8.56 -6.73 16.91
CA GLY A 236 -7.49 -6.39 15.97
C GLY A 236 -8.04 -5.71 14.73
N VAL A 237 -8.46 -4.46 14.88
CA VAL A 237 -9.08 -3.66 13.80
C VAL A 237 -8.06 -3.21 12.75
N TYR A 238 -6.78 -3.15 13.10
CA TYR A 238 -5.68 -2.86 12.19
C TYR A 238 -5.53 -3.87 11.03
N TYR A 239 -6.23 -5.01 11.07
CA TYR A 239 -6.32 -5.97 9.96
C TYR A 239 -7.50 -5.71 9.01
N ALA A 240 -8.26 -4.63 9.22
CA ALA A 240 -9.46 -4.34 8.45
C ALA A 240 -9.16 -3.99 6.98
N GLU A 241 -7.95 -3.52 6.65
CA GLU A 241 -7.51 -3.32 5.26
C GLU A 241 -7.43 -4.64 4.46
N ASP A 242 -7.02 -5.73 5.12
CA ASP A 242 -7.07 -7.09 4.57
C ASP A 242 -8.50 -7.68 4.61
N GLY A 243 -9.39 -6.97 5.31
CA GLY A 243 -10.81 -7.18 5.46
C GLY A 243 -11.18 -8.24 6.49
N TRP A 244 -10.39 -8.29 7.56
CA TRP A 244 -10.57 -9.16 8.72
C TRP A 244 -10.48 -8.36 10.02
N ILE A 245 -11.13 -8.84 11.08
CA ILE A 245 -10.98 -8.32 12.44
C ILE A 245 -10.72 -9.50 13.35
N THR A 246 -9.59 -9.53 14.04
CA THR A 246 -9.33 -10.57 15.06
C THR A 246 -10.00 -10.18 16.37
N PHE A 247 -10.34 -11.16 17.20
CA PHE A 247 -10.90 -10.92 18.52
C PHE A 247 -10.50 -12.02 19.49
N ALA A 248 -10.44 -11.70 20.77
CA ALA A 248 -10.49 -12.66 21.87
C ALA A 248 -11.85 -12.58 22.58
N THR A 249 -12.15 -13.58 23.40
CA THR A 249 -13.37 -13.58 24.23
C THR A 249 -13.05 -13.20 25.66
N ALA A 250 -13.90 -12.39 26.31
CA ALA A 250 -13.70 -12.01 27.71
C ALA A 250 -13.63 -13.23 28.65
N ASP A 251 -14.36 -14.30 28.33
CA ASP A 251 -14.42 -15.52 29.14
C ASP A 251 -13.24 -16.47 28.89
N ALA A 252 -12.54 -16.32 27.76
CA ALA A 252 -11.33 -17.07 27.40
C ALA A 252 -10.38 -16.17 26.57
N PRO A 253 -9.57 -15.33 27.25
CA PRO A 253 -8.69 -14.37 26.58
C PRO A 253 -7.62 -15.00 25.68
N ASP A 254 -7.22 -16.24 25.98
CA ASP A 254 -6.23 -16.99 25.18
C ASP A 254 -6.84 -17.65 23.92
N ALA A 255 -8.14 -17.46 23.68
CA ALA A 255 -8.84 -18.02 22.54
C ALA A 255 -9.26 -16.92 21.56
N HIS A 256 -8.61 -16.89 20.40
CA HIS A 256 -8.82 -15.87 19.37
C HIS A 256 -9.61 -16.42 18.18
N GLY A 257 -10.42 -15.57 17.58
CA GLY A 257 -11.16 -15.84 16.35
C GLY A 257 -11.00 -14.73 15.32
N VAL A 258 -11.65 -14.90 14.17
CA VAL A 258 -11.65 -13.91 13.08
C VAL A 258 -13.07 -13.60 12.66
N LEU A 259 -13.35 -12.31 12.52
CA LEU A 259 -14.58 -11.76 11.95
C LEU A 259 -14.29 -11.22 10.54
N ASP A 260 -15.30 -11.25 9.67
CA ASP A 260 -15.31 -10.38 8.50
C ASP A 260 -15.68 -8.93 8.89
N LEU A 261 -15.60 -8.00 7.93
CA LEU A 261 -15.97 -6.59 8.13
C LEU A 261 -17.48 -6.35 8.37
N ASN A 262 -18.30 -7.40 8.32
CA ASN A 262 -19.73 -7.35 8.64
C ASN A 262 -20.03 -7.90 10.04
N GLY A 263 -19.01 -8.34 10.80
CA GLY A 263 -19.16 -8.93 12.13
C GLY A 263 -19.50 -10.41 12.12
N THR A 264 -19.41 -11.09 10.97
CA THR A 264 -19.64 -12.53 10.86
C THR A 264 -18.41 -13.28 11.33
N VAL A 265 -18.56 -14.23 12.25
CA VAL A 265 -17.48 -15.14 12.64
C VAL A 265 -17.10 -16.03 11.45
N VAL A 266 -15.87 -15.86 10.98
CA VAL A 266 -15.26 -16.62 9.89
C VAL A 266 -14.44 -17.77 10.46
N LEU A 267 -13.59 -17.48 11.44
CA LEU A 267 -12.91 -18.48 12.24
C LEU A 267 -13.43 -18.41 13.68
N PRO A 268 -13.98 -19.51 14.24
CA PRO A 268 -14.44 -19.53 15.62
C PRO A 268 -13.25 -19.40 16.59
N PRO A 269 -13.48 -18.91 17.82
CA PRO A 269 -12.42 -18.75 18.79
C PRO A 269 -11.77 -20.10 19.11
N ALA A 270 -10.45 -20.17 18.96
CA ALA A 270 -9.63 -21.33 19.26
C ALA A 270 -8.38 -20.88 20.03
N PRO A 271 -7.77 -21.75 20.86
CA PRO A 271 -6.55 -21.40 21.58
C PRO A 271 -5.45 -20.88 20.64
N GLY A 272 -4.73 -19.85 21.09
CA GLY A 272 -3.61 -19.27 20.37
C GLY A 272 -3.95 -17.95 19.69
N ALA A 273 -2.98 -17.04 19.68
CA ALA A 273 -3.09 -15.73 19.06
C ALA A 273 -3.13 -15.85 17.54
N LEU A 274 -3.88 -14.95 16.89
CA LEU A 274 -4.03 -14.91 15.43
C LEU A 274 -3.46 -13.60 14.87
N TYR A 275 -2.60 -13.74 13.87
CA TYR A 275 -1.97 -12.61 13.16
C TYR A 275 -2.28 -12.70 11.67
N VAL A 276 -3.07 -11.78 11.15
CA VAL A 276 -3.38 -11.74 9.72
C VAL A 276 -2.12 -11.29 8.97
N ILE A 277 -1.75 -12.04 7.94
CA ILE A 277 -0.56 -11.79 7.11
C ILE A 277 -0.95 -11.14 5.78
N SER A 278 -2.12 -11.52 5.27
CA SER A 278 -2.69 -11.04 4.02
C SER A 278 -4.20 -11.34 3.99
N PRO A 279 -4.94 -10.89 2.95
CA PRO A 279 -6.36 -11.22 2.81
C PRO A 279 -6.65 -12.73 2.72
N HIS A 280 -5.64 -13.57 2.53
CA HIS A 280 -5.78 -15.01 2.35
C HIS A 280 -5.08 -15.85 3.43
N LEU A 281 -4.32 -15.24 4.33
CA LEU A 281 -3.42 -15.95 5.24
C LEU A 281 -3.48 -15.39 6.66
N VAL A 282 -3.50 -16.30 7.63
CA VAL A 282 -3.39 -15.97 9.06
C VAL A 282 -2.40 -16.93 9.72
N GLN A 283 -1.53 -16.38 10.56
CA GLN A 283 -0.65 -17.16 11.43
C GLN A 283 -1.34 -17.36 12.77
N GLN A 284 -1.35 -18.60 13.25
CA GLN A 284 -1.78 -18.94 14.61
C GLN A 284 -0.55 -19.28 15.45
N ILE A 285 -0.44 -18.71 16.65
CA ILE A 285 0.63 -19.02 17.61
C ILE A 285 -0.02 -19.51 18.90
N ASP A 286 0.14 -20.78 19.20
CA ASP A 286 -0.37 -21.38 20.43
C ASP A 286 0.41 -20.87 21.67
N PRO A 287 -0.17 -20.97 22.89
CA PRO A 287 0.51 -20.56 24.11
C PRO A 287 1.85 -21.27 24.39
N ASP A 288 2.08 -22.44 23.81
CA ASP A 288 3.35 -23.19 23.90
C ASP A 288 4.39 -22.76 22.85
N GLY A 289 4.04 -21.81 21.98
CA GLY A 289 4.87 -21.31 20.89
C GLY A 289 4.70 -22.07 19.57
N ALA A 290 3.88 -23.13 19.52
CA ALA A 290 3.63 -23.83 18.27
C ALA A 290 2.93 -22.90 17.26
N SER A 291 3.55 -22.73 16.09
CA SER A 291 3.10 -21.82 15.06
C SER A 291 2.46 -22.57 13.88
N ARG A 292 1.42 -22.01 13.27
CA ARG A 292 0.74 -22.57 12.08
C ARG A 292 0.37 -21.48 11.11
N LEU A 293 0.49 -21.77 9.82
CA LEU A 293 -0.07 -20.94 8.76
C LEU A 293 -1.38 -21.55 8.28
N LEU A 294 -2.46 -20.76 8.36
CA LEU A 294 -3.80 -21.15 7.95
C LEU A 294 -4.26 -20.31 6.76
N ARG A 295 -5.10 -20.90 5.93
CA ARG A 295 -5.81 -20.19 4.86
C ARG A 295 -7.04 -19.50 5.41
N LEU A 296 -7.24 -18.25 5.01
CA LEU A 296 -8.51 -17.55 5.16
C LEU A 296 -9.36 -17.68 3.89
N PRO A 297 -10.70 -17.73 4.01
CA PRO A 297 -11.48 -17.71 5.25
C PRO A 297 -11.72 -19.10 5.87
N ASP A 298 -11.30 -20.20 5.24
CA ASP A 298 -11.75 -21.55 5.60
C ASP A 298 -10.97 -22.24 6.73
N GLY A 299 -9.88 -21.62 7.21
CA GLY A 299 -9.04 -22.13 8.29
C GLY A 299 -8.22 -23.36 7.89
N ALA A 300 -8.08 -23.66 6.59
CA ALA A 300 -7.34 -24.84 6.16
C ALA A 300 -5.86 -24.70 6.52
N LEU A 301 -5.30 -25.72 7.20
CA LEU A 301 -3.87 -25.76 7.54
C LEU A 301 -3.02 -25.83 6.26
N LEU A 302 -2.12 -24.87 6.09
CA LEU A 302 -1.18 -24.80 4.97
C LEU A 302 0.23 -25.25 5.39
N MET A 303 0.68 -24.84 6.58
CA MET A 303 2.00 -25.18 7.09
C MET A 303 2.04 -25.21 8.62
N ASP A 304 2.81 -26.14 9.16
CA ASP A 304 3.11 -26.26 10.59
C ASP A 304 4.55 -25.80 10.88
N GLY A 305 4.75 -25.08 11.98
CA GLY A 305 6.02 -24.50 12.39
C GLY A 305 6.46 -23.31 11.55
N ALA A 306 5.53 -22.49 11.05
CA ALA A 306 5.88 -21.25 10.34
C ALA A 306 6.08 -20.14 11.36
N ASP A 307 7.32 -19.96 11.82
CA ASP A 307 7.67 -19.16 13.00
C ASP A 307 7.78 -17.67 12.69
N ASN A 308 8.38 -17.31 11.55
CA ASN A 308 8.54 -15.93 11.11
C ASN A 308 8.02 -15.79 9.68
N ILE A 309 7.24 -14.74 9.44
CA ILE A 309 6.54 -14.49 8.17
C ILE A 309 6.69 -13.02 7.82
N CYS A 310 7.23 -12.71 6.64
CA CYS A 310 7.50 -11.34 6.22
C CYS A 310 7.11 -11.12 4.76
N GLN A 311 6.44 -10.01 4.45
CA GLN A 311 6.14 -9.63 3.07
C GLN A 311 7.41 -9.13 2.37
N ARG A 312 7.52 -9.42 1.06
CA ARG A 312 8.64 -9.00 0.21
C ARG A 312 8.20 -7.96 -0.81
N ASP A 313 9.16 -7.15 -1.26
CA ASP A 313 8.95 -6.14 -2.31
C ASP A 313 8.51 -6.75 -3.65
N ASP A 314 8.83 -8.02 -3.90
CA ASP A 314 8.42 -8.76 -5.10
C ASP A 314 6.98 -9.29 -5.03
N GLY A 315 6.26 -9.01 -3.93
CA GLY A 315 4.87 -9.40 -3.69
C GLY A 315 4.70 -10.84 -3.18
N LEU A 316 5.79 -11.56 -2.93
CA LEU A 316 5.81 -12.86 -2.26
C LEU A 316 5.99 -12.69 -0.74
N ILE A 317 6.03 -13.80 -0.02
CA ILE A 317 6.14 -13.83 1.43
C ILE A 317 7.28 -14.78 1.82
N ASP A 318 8.24 -14.29 2.60
CA ASP A 318 9.26 -15.11 3.22
C ASP A 318 8.67 -15.86 4.41
N ILE A 319 9.06 -17.13 4.53
CA ILE A 319 8.71 -17.98 5.66
C ILE A 319 9.97 -18.58 6.28
N GLU A 320 10.05 -18.52 7.59
CA GLU A 320 11.07 -19.15 8.40
C GLU A 320 10.44 -20.25 9.25
N ARG A 321 11.14 -21.37 9.39
CA ARG A 321 10.75 -22.45 10.29
C ARG A 321 11.95 -23.05 10.99
N GLN A 322 11.77 -23.50 12.22
CA GLN A 322 12.76 -24.33 12.90
C GLN A 322 12.76 -25.77 12.36
N THR A 323 13.96 -26.34 12.21
CA THR A 323 14.15 -27.76 11.92
C THR A 323 14.21 -28.58 13.20
N ALA A 324 13.60 -29.75 13.20
CA ALA A 324 13.67 -30.71 14.31
C ALA A 324 15.00 -31.48 14.45
N ASP A 325 16.04 -31.10 13.69
CA ASP A 325 17.35 -31.73 13.72
C ASP A 325 18.18 -31.28 14.94
N ASP A 326 19.16 -32.09 15.35
CA ASP A 326 20.07 -31.88 16.51
C ASP A 326 20.76 -30.50 16.58
N ASP A 327 20.75 -29.70 15.49
CA ASP A 327 21.35 -28.37 15.41
C ASP A 327 20.34 -27.21 15.63
N GLU A 328 19.02 -27.46 15.78
CA GLU A 328 17.93 -26.47 15.94
C GLU A 328 18.13 -25.21 15.07
N ARG A 329 18.06 -25.36 13.74
CA ARG A 329 18.33 -24.27 12.79
C ARG A 329 17.06 -23.77 12.14
N ASN A 330 17.07 -22.46 11.87
CA ASN A 330 16.04 -21.85 11.05
C ASN A 330 16.33 -22.11 9.57
N VAL A 331 15.30 -22.54 8.85
CA VAL A 331 15.30 -22.69 7.39
C VAL A 331 14.24 -21.79 6.78
N HIS A 332 14.57 -21.27 5.61
CA HIS A 332 13.87 -20.21 4.90
C HIS A 332 13.31 -20.74 3.60
N GLY A 333 12.09 -20.32 3.30
CA GLY A 333 11.38 -20.57 2.06
C GLY A 333 10.59 -19.33 1.64
N VAL A 334 9.90 -19.45 0.51
CA VAL A 334 9.07 -18.38 -0.05
C VAL A 334 7.73 -18.97 -0.44
N ILE A 335 6.65 -18.32 -0.06
CA ILE A 335 5.27 -18.64 -0.48
C ILE A 335 4.70 -17.48 -1.31
N ASP A 336 3.68 -17.77 -2.12
CA ASP A 336 2.86 -16.72 -2.70
C ASP A 336 1.78 -16.22 -1.73
N ARG A 337 1.01 -15.20 -2.12
CA ARG A 337 -0.04 -14.59 -1.31
C ARG A 337 -1.18 -15.54 -0.94
N THR A 338 -1.31 -16.69 -1.62
CA THR A 338 -2.30 -17.73 -1.32
C THR A 338 -1.75 -18.80 -0.38
N GLY A 339 -0.48 -18.70 -0.01
CA GLY A 339 0.25 -19.65 0.81
C GLY A 339 0.79 -20.86 0.05
N LYS A 340 0.77 -20.82 -1.29
CA LYS A 340 1.41 -21.86 -2.09
C LYS A 340 2.92 -21.69 -2.01
N VAL A 341 3.61 -22.78 -1.70
CA VAL A 341 5.08 -22.83 -1.67
C VAL A 341 5.66 -22.56 -3.06
N VAL A 342 6.42 -21.47 -3.17
CA VAL A 342 7.26 -21.13 -4.32
C VAL A 342 8.64 -21.74 -4.11
N VAL A 343 9.32 -21.39 -3.02
CA VAL A 343 10.62 -21.98 -2.64
C VAL A 343 10.42 -22.76 -1.34
N PRO A 344 10.74 -24.07 -1.29
CA PRO A 344 10.55 -24.86 -0.08
C PRO A 344 11.44 -24.36 1.07
N PRO A 345 10.96 -24.38 2.32
CA PRO A 345 11.72 -23.93 3.48
C PRO A 345 12.77 -24.97 3.90
N ILE A 346 13.82 -25.11 3.09
CA ILE A 346 14.94 -26.05 3.29
C ILE A 346 16.32 -25.36 3.20
N TYR A 347 16.32 -24.07 2.91
CA TYR A 347 17.52 -23.26 2.70
C TYR A 347 17.87 -22.50 3.97
N SER A 348 19.13 -22.17 4.16
CA SER A 348 19.54 -21.29 5.26
C SER A 348 19.17 -19.83 5.02
N CYS A 349 18.99 -19.42 3.76
CA CYS A 349 18.52 -18.09 3.36
C CYS A 349 18.06 -18.14 1.89
N VAL A 350 17.06 -17.33 1.54
CA VAL A 350 16.59 -17.10 0.17
C VAL A 350 16.62 -15.58 -0.11
N GLN A 351 17.40 -15.15 -1.09
CA GLN A 351 17.44 -13.73 -1.47
C GLN A 351 16.22 -13.29 -2.28
N GLU A 352 16.11 -11.99 -2.52
CA GLU A 352 15.10 -11.41 -3.42
C GLU A 352 15.19 -11.91 -4.86
N PHE A 353 14.04 -12.08 -5.52
CA PHE A 353 14.00 -12.39 -6.93
C PHE A 353 14.37 -11.15 -7.74
N GLY A 354 15.48 -11.20 -8.47
CA GLY A 354 15.93 -10.08 -9.29
C GLY A 354 14.88 -9.64 -10.31
N THR A 355 14.67 -8.32 -10.44
CA THR A 355 13.57 -7.73 -11.24
C THR A 355 13.56 -8.13 -12.71
N LYS A 356 14.73 -8.31 -13.33
CA LYS A 356 14.87 -8.63 -14.77
C LYS A 356 14.83 -10.11 -15.09
N LYS A 357 15.54 -10.92 -14.30
CA LYS A 357 15.77 -12.35 -14.58
C LYS A 357 14.87 -13.28 -13.75
N ARG A 358 14.18 -12.74 -12.73
CA ARG A 358 13.28 -13.48 -11.83
C ARG A 358 13.96 -14.71 -11.21
N MET A 359 15.19 -14.52 -10.73
CA MET A 359 16.00 -15.53 -10.07
C MET A 359 16.43 -15.04 -8.69
N ALA A 360 16.66 -15.96 -7.76
CA ALA A 360 17.17 -15.70 -6.42
C ALA A 360 18.38 -16.60 -6.12
N ILE A 361 19.27 -16.09 -5.27
CA ILE A 361 20.36 -16.88 -4.69
C ILE A 361 19.83 -17.53 -3.42
N VAL A 362 20.06 -18.83 -3.28
CA VAL A 362 19.75 -19.60 -2.08
C VAL A 362 21.04 -20.08 -1.43
N SER A 363 21.03 -20.26 -0.11
CA SER A 363 22.17 -20.86 0.60
C SER A 363 21.76 -22.09 1.38
N GLN A 364 22.66 -23.04 1.55
CA GLN A 364 22.47 -24.21 2.40
C GLN A 364 23.78 -24.57 3.09
N ARG A 365 23.69 -25.07 4.32
CA ARG A 365 24.85 -25.57 5.04
C ARG A 365 25.16 -27.01 4.64
N VAL A 366 26.30 -27.23 3.99
CA VAL A 366 26.79 -28.54 3.54
C VAL A 366 28.13 -28.82 4.21
N ALA A 367 28.23 -29.92 4.95
CA ALA A 367 29.43 -30.30 5.71
C ALA A 367 30.01 -29.15 6.57
N GLY A 368 29.12 -28.38 7.22
CA GLY A 368 29.50 -27.27 8.10
C GLY A 368 29.77 -25.93 7.41
N ARG A 369 29.81 -25.87 6.07
CA ARG A 369 30.05 -24.66 5.27
C ARG A 369 28.77 -24.16 4.59
N PHE A 370 28.60 -22.85 4.44
CA PHE A 370 27.54 -22.30 3.59
C PHE A 370 27.94 -22.40 2.12
N LEU A 371 27.10 -23.07 1.33
CA LEU A 371 27.21 -23.13 -0.12
C LEU A 371 25.97 -22.51 -0.75
N PHE A 372 26.16 -21.91 -1.91
CA PHE A 372 25.16 -21.12 -2.62
C PHE A 372 24.67 -21.84 -3.87
N GLY A 373 23.40 -21.63 -4.21
CA GLY A 373 22.71 -22.14 -5.39
C GLY A 373 21.79 -21.09 -6.00
N LEU A 374 21.05 -21.46 -7.04
CA LEU A 374 20.15 -20.57 -7.78
C LEU A 374 18.79 -21.21 -7.94
N VAL A 375 17.74 -20.42 -7.71
CA VAL A 375 16.35 -20.79 -7.97
C VAL A 375 15.66 -19.74 -8.84
N ASN A 376 14.66 -20.13 -9.63
CA ASN A 376 13.81 -19.18 -10.35
C ASN A 376 12.52 -18.85 -9.56
N SER A 377 11.77 -17.86 -10.03
CA SER A 377 10.50 -17.43 -9.42
C SER A 377 9.39 -18.48 -9.47
N GLN A 378 9.60 -19.60 -10.15
CA GLN A 378 8.71 -20.77 -10.16
C GLN A 378 9.13 -21.81 -9.11
N GLY A 379 10.23 -21.57 -8.37
CA GLY A 379 10.75 -22.50 -7.38
C GLY A 379 11.70 -23.55 -7.93
N GLU A 380 11.99 -23.54 -9.23
CA GLU A 380 12.86 -24.52 -9.85
C GLU A 380 14.32 -24.25 -9.46
N LEU A 381 15.00 -25.27 -8.94
CA LEU A 381 16.42 -25.23 -8.65
C LEU A 381 17.22 -25.23 -9.96
N LEU A 382 17.71 -24.05 -10.35
CA LEU A 382 18.54 -23.86 -11.53
C LEU A 382 19.96 -24.38 -11.31
N ALA A 383 20.53 -24.11 -10.14
CA ALA A 383 21.86 -24.57 -9.76
C ALA A 383 21.86 -25.03 -8.30
N PRO A 384 22.41 -26.22 -7.96
CA PRO A 384 22.43 -26.71 -6.59
C PRO A 384 23.36 -25.89 -5.69
N CYS A 385 23.14 -25.97 -4.37
CA CYS A 385 23.99 -25.35 -3.35
C CYS A 385 25.37 -26.02 -3.25
N GLN A 386 26.25 -25.73 -4.22
CA GLN A 386 27.61 -26.30 -4.31
C GLN A 386 28.71 -25.25 -4.53
N TYR A 387 28.34 -23.97 -4.64
CA TYR A 387 29.25 -22.87 -4.92
C TYR A 387 29.64 -22.14 -3.63
N GLU A 388 30.90 -21.74 -3.48
CA GLU A 388 31.36 -20.94 -2.33
C GLU A 388 30.89 -19.50 -2.39
N ALA A 389 30.63 -19.00 -3.60
CA ALA A 389 30.04 -17.70 -3.83
C ALA A 389 29.33 -17.69 -5.19
N ILE A 390 28.23 -16.95 -5.26
CA ILE A 390 27.57 -16.58 -6.52
C ILE A 390 27.44 -15.06 -6.48
N ASP A 391 28.03 -14.38 -7.47
CA ASP A 391 27.95 -12.92 -7.52
C ASP A 391 26.53 -12.51 -7.98
N GLY A 392 26.03 -11.42 -7.40
CA GLY A 392 24.65 -10.95 -7.47
C GLY A 392 24.16 -10.76 -8.89
N ALA A 393 23.63 -11.84 -9.50
CA ALA A 393 23.05 -11.81 -10.83
C ALA A 393 21.69 -11.11 -10.90
N THR A 394 21.22 -10.53 -9.78
CA THR A 394 19.85 -10.10 -9.56
C THR A 394 19.63 -8.59 -9.58
N THR A 395 20.64 -7.75 -9.32
CA THR A 395 20.45 -6.27 -9.32
C THR A 395 21.58 -5.44 -9.96
N SER A 396 22.81 -5.94 -10.08
CA SER A 396 23.91 -5.15 -10.67
C SER A 396 25.09 -6.05 -11.06
N SER A 397 24.99 -6.70 -12.23
CA SER A 397 26.16 -7.39 -12.80
C SER A 397 27.34 -6.43 -12.92
N PRO A 398 28.60 -6.85 -12.70
CA PRO A 398 29.73 -6.15 -13.29
C PRO A 398 29.42 -6.00 -14.78
N PRO A 399 29.35 -4.76 -15.31
CA PRO A 399 28.82 -4.51 -16.62
C PRO A 399 29.71 -5.24 -17.63
N LYS A 400 29.10 -6.14 -18.40
CA LYS A 400 29.60 -6.74 -19.65
C LYS A 400 30.39 -8.05 -19.60
N LEU A 401 30.19 -8.97 -18.64
CA LEU A 401 30.80 -10.31 -18.72
C LEU A 401 30.17 -11.30 -19.74
N ARG A 402 29.63 -10.79 -20.85
CA ARG A 402 28.66 -11.40 -21.79
C ARG A 402 27.21 -11.40 -21.28
N LYS A 403 26.28 -11.05 -22.17
CA LYS A 403 24.83 -11.15 -21.93
C LYS A 403 24.49 -12.60 -21.54
N ASN A 404 23.69 -12.78 -20.48
CA ASN A 404 23.06 -14.05 -20.08
C ASN A 404 23.98 -15.10 -19.41
N LEU A 405 25.08 -14.70 -18.78
CA LEU A 405 25.85 -15.58 -17.90
C LEU A 405 25.88 -15.07 -16.46
N ILE A 406 26.19 -15.96 -15.52
CA ILE A 406 26.25 -15.74 -14.07
C ILE A 406 27.63 -16.19 -13.59
N PHE A 407 28.27 -15.37 -12.77
CA PHE A 407 29.58 -15.69 -12.20
C PHE A 407 29.42 -16.41 -10.86
N ALA A 408 30.16 -17.51 -10.67
CA ALA A 408 30.20 -18.25 -9.41
C ALA A 408 31.61 -18.78 -9.12
N ILE A 409 31.87 -19.13 -7.87
CA ILE A 409 33.10 -19.76 -7.40
C ILE A 409 32.73 -21.14 -6.87
N ASP A 410 33.35 -22.20 -7.38
CA ASP A 410 33.08 -23.56 -6.91
C ASP A 410 33.73 -23.86 -5.55
N ALA A 411 33.44 -25.05 -4.99
CA ALA A 411 34.00 -25.54 -3.72
C ALA A 411 35.53 -25.72 -3.70
N GLN A 412 36.22 -25.53 -4.82
CA GLN A 412 37.67 -25.58 -4.96
C GLN A 412 38.28 -24.18 -5.15
N GLY A 413 37.46 -23.12 -5.18
CA GLY A 413 37.89 -21.74 -5.38
C GLY A 413 38.09 -21.37 -6.86
N LEU A 414 37.55 -22.14 -7.80
CA LEU A 414 37.68 -21.86 -9.24
C LEU A 414 36.50 -21.02 -9.75
N ALA A 415 36.76 -20.02 -10.60
CA ALA A 415 35.70 -19.23 -11.24
C ALA A 415 34.99 -19.99 -12.35
N CYS A 416 33.69 -20.14 -12.20
CA CYS A 416 32.81 -20.73 -13.21
C CYS A 416 31.82 -19.70 -13.75
N MET A 417 31.40 -19.91 -14.99
CA MET A 417 30.29 -19.17 -15.60
C MET A 417 29.13 -20.13 -15.77
N LEU A 418 27.97 -19.75 -15.24
CA LEU A 418 26.72 -20.47 -15.39
C LEU A 418 25.85 -19.78 -16.43
N THR A 419 25.11 -20.56 -17.21
CA THR A 419 24.00 -20.07 -18.02
C THR A 419 22.84 -19.63 -17.12
N LEU A 420 21.83 -18.95 -17.67
CA LEU A 420 20.64 -18.55 -16.90
C LEU A 420 19.83 -19.73 -16.37
N ASP A 421 19.93 -20.91 -16.98
CA ASP A 421 19.37 -22.16 -16.48
C ASP A 421 20.31 -22.89 -15.48
N GLY A 422 21.33 -22.19 -14.96
CA GLY A 422 22.23 -22.68 -13.90
C GLY A 422 23.24 -23.74 -14.33
N LYS A 423 23.31 -24.07 -15.63
CA LYS A 423 24.27 -25.06 -16.14
C LYS A 423 25.66 -24.44 -16.32
N PRO A 424 26.74 -25.21 -16.11
CA PRO A 424 28.08 -24.74 -16.42
C PRO A 424 28.21 -24.39 -17.91
N ALA A 425 28.38 -23.10 -18.22
CA ALA A 425 28.73 -22.62 -19.55
C ALA A 425 30.23 -22.78 -19.81
N PHE A 426 31.03 -22.75 -18.75
CA PHE A 426 32.48 -22.82 -18.78
C PHE A 426 33.02 -23.52 -17.53
N THR A 427 33.99 -24.43 -17.71
CA THR A 427 34.73 -25.09 -16.62
C THR A 427 36.14 -24.50 -16.57
N PRO A 428 36.54 -23.82 -15.49
CA PRO A 428 37.87 -23.22 -15.37
C PRO A 428 39.00 -24.25 -15.33
N LEU A 429 40.13 -23.89 -15.94
CA LEU A 429 41.38 -24.67 -15.93
C LEU A 429 42.35 -24.23 -14.83
N TYR A 430 42.19 -23.01 -14.28
CA TYR A 430 43.12 -22.41 -13.32
C TYR A 430 42.38 -21.70 -12.18
N PRO A 431 42.91 -21.73 -10.94
CA PRO A 431 42.38 -20.98 -9.82
C PRO A 431 42.64 -19.49 -10.04
N PRO A 432 41.63 -18.64 -9.96
CA PRO A 432 41.87 -17.23 -10.19
C PRO A 432 42.44 -16.53 -8.96
N ALA A 433 42.99 -15.34 -9.15
CA ALA A 433 43.66 -14.56 -8.10
C ALA A 433 42.69 -13.92 -7.08
N HIS A 434 41.49 -14.49 -6.88
CA HIS A 434 40.40 -13.90 -6.09
C HIS A 434 40.68 -13.74 -4.60
N HIS A 435 41.65 -14.49 -4.06
CA HIS A 435 42.08 -14.36 -2.67
C HIS A 435 42.69 -12.97 -2.38
N LEU A 436 42.88 -12.14 -3.42
CA LEU A 436 43.32 -10.76 -3.35
C LEU A 436 42.11 -9.81 -3.39
N ARG A 437 41.83 -9.13 -2.27
CA ARG A 437 40.76 -8.12 -2.18
C ARG A 437 40.94 -7.08 -3.29
N GLY A 438 39.87 -6.85 -4.07
CA GLY A 438 39.80 -5.79 -5.09
C GLY A 438 40.20 -6.19 -6.51
N VAL A 439 40.50 -7.47 -6.78
CA VAL A 439 40.59 -7.98 -8.14
C VAL A 439 39.17 -8.16 -8.70
N THR A 440 38.71 -7.20 -9.50
CA THR A 440 37.42 -7.28 -10.21
C THR A 440 37.59 -8.02 -11.53
N VAL A 441 36.58 -8.83 -11.88
CA VAL A 441 36.51 -9.45 -13.19
C VAL A 441 36.34 -8.36 -14.25
N GLN A 442 37.23 -8.30 -15.24
CA GLN A 442 37.15 -7.34 -16.34
C GLN A 442 36.31 -7.93 -17.49
N SER A 443 35.70 -7.08 -18.32
CA SER A 443 34.73 -7.52 -19.34
C SER A 443 35.27 -8.57 -20.31
N ASP A 444 36.59 -8.60 -20.53
CA ASP A 444 37.22 -9.40 -21.58
C ASP A 444 38.15 -10.50 -21.04
N PHE A 445 38.51 -10.47 -19.75
CA PHE A 445 39.43 -11.44 -19.12
C PHE A 445 39.38 -11.42 -17.58
N LEU A 446 39.96 -12.44 -16.96
CA LEU A 446 40.11 -12.59 -15.51
C LEU A 446 41.57 -12.88 -15.13
N TYR A 447 41.99 -12.34 -13.99
CA TYR A 447 43.35 -12.56 -13.50
C TYR A 447 43.48 -13.93 -12.82
N VAL A 448 44.46 -14.73 -13.26
CA VAL A 448 44.81 -16.03 -12.68
C VAL A 448 46.25 -16.07 -12.22
N VAL A 449 46.57 -16.93 -11.25
CA VAL A 449 47.95 -17.22 -10.87
C VAL A 449 48.32 -18.59 -11.42
N LYS A 450 49.42 -18.63 -12.18
CA LYS A 450 49.99 -19.86 -12.71
C LYS A 450 51.50 -19.84 -12.50
N GLU A 451 52.02 -20.89 -11.85
CA GLU A 451 53.47 -21.09 -11.66
C GLU A 451 54.19 -19.90 -11.00
N GLY A 452 53.54 -19.24 -10.04
CA GLY A 452 54.08 -18.07 -9.33
C GLY A 452 54.01 -16.75 -10.12
N MET A 453 53.42 -16.76 -11.31
CA MET A 453 53.19 -15.58 -12.16
C MET A 453 51.70 -15.23 -12.23
N ALA A 454 51.39 -13.93 -12.32
CA ALA A 454 50.06 -13.40 -12.57
C ALA A 454 49.82 -13.26 -14.08
N TRP A 455 48.66 -13.71 -14.53
CA TRP A 455 48.23 -13.71 -15.93
C TRP A 455 46.82 -13.17 -16.07
N SER A 456 46.45 -12.66 -17.25
CA SER A 456 45.08 -12.55 -17.70
C SER A 456 44.69 -13.81 -18.46
N MET A 457 43.45 -14.25 -18.29
CA MET A 457 42.86 -15.40 -18.96
C MET A 457 41.51 -14.99 -19.54
N ASP A 458 41.23 -15.35 -20.79
CA ASP A 458 39.89 -15.17 -21.34
C ASP A 458 38.90 -16.19 -20.74
N PHE A 459 37.61 -16.00 -21.04
CA PHE A 459 36.55 -16.91 -20.60
C PHE A 459 36.46 -18.20 -21.43
N THR A 460 37.47 -18.51 -22.25
CA THR A 460 37.67 -19.82 -22.89
C THR A 460 38.75 -20.66 -22.21
N GLY A 461 39.43 -20.09 -21.21
CA GLY A 461 40.54 -20.73 -20.50
C GLY A 461 41.90 -20.49 -21.15
N GLN A 462 41.97 -19.62 -22.17
CA GLN A 462 43.21 -19.25 -22.83
C GLN A 462 43.89 -18.13 -22.05
N LEU A 463 45.16 -18.34 -21.69
CA LEU A 463 46.01 -17.28 -21.13
C LEU A 463 46.27 -16.22 -22.21
N LEU A 464 46.02 -14.96 -21.88
CA LEU A 464 46.16 -13.84 -22.79
C LEU A 464 47.51 -13.15 -22.60
N GLU A 465 47.73 -12.56 -21.43
CA GLU A 465 48.91 -11.74 -21.12
C GLU A 465 49.50 -12.11 -19.76
N GLN A 466 50.83 -12.15 -19.67
CA GLN A 466 51.56 -12.34 -18.43
C GLN A 466 51.97 -10.98 -17.88
N PHE A 467 51.65 -10.70 -16.62
CA PHE A 467 51.94 -9.39 -16.01
C PHE A 467 53.28 -9.39 -15.25
N ASP A 468 53.39 -10.15 -14.16
CA ASP A 468 54.60 -10.26 -13.33
C ASP A 468 54.48 -11.43 -12.34
N THR A 469 55.39 -11.57 -11.38
CA THR A 469 55.27 -12.49 -10.24
C THR A 469 54.02 -12.17 -9.40
N ALA A 470 53.42 -13.19 -8.81
CA ALA A 470 52.19 -13.04 -8.01
C ALA A 470 52.36 -12.07 -6.82
N GLU A 471 53.56 -12.00 -6.22
CA GLU A 471 53.86 -11.08 -5.12
C GLU A 471 53.90 -9.62 -5.58
N ASN A 472 54.60 -9.33 -6.69
CA ASN A 472 54.65 -7.98 -7.26
C ASN A 472 53.27 -7.54 -7.75
N PHE A 473 52.53 -8.44 -8.39
CA PHE A 473 51.16 -8.18 -8.84
C PHE A 473 50.25 -7.87 -7.65
N LYS A 474 50.34 -8.64 -6.56
CA LYS A 474 49.59 -8.37 -5.32
C LYS A 474 49.95 -7.01 -4.72
N ALA A 475 51.24 -6.65 -4.67
CA ALA A 475 51.70 -5.35 -4.19
C ALA A 475 51.18 -4.21 -5.08
N ALA A 476 51.19 -4.38 -6.41
CA ALA A 476 50.69 -3.41 -7.38
C ALA A 476 49.18 -3.20 -7.27
N VAL A 477 48.39 -4.28 -7.16
CA VAL A 477 46.93 -4.19 -6.95
C VAL A 477 46.61 -3.55 -5.59
N THR A 478 47.35 -3.89 -4.52
CA THR A 478 47.16 -3.28 -3.20
C THR A 478 47.51 -1.79 -3.21
N ALA A 479 48.56 -1.39 -3.94
CA ALA A 479 48.94 -0.01 -4.14
C ALA A 479 47.87 0.75 -4.95
N GLN A 480 47.36 0.17 -6.05
CA GLN A 480 46.26 0.72 -6.83
C GLN A 480 44.97 0.86 -6.02
N LEU A 481 44.63 -0.12 -5.18
CA LEU A 481 43.47 -0.02 -4.28
C LEU A 481 43.67 1.02 -3.19
N SER A 482 44.89 1.17 -2.68
CA SER A 482 45.22 2.22 -1.72
C SER A 482 45.16 3.60 -2.37
N GLU A 483 45.51 3.72 -3.65
CA GLU A 483 45.36 4.92 -4.47
C GLU A 483 43.88 5.21 -4.79
N SER A 484 43.11 4.19 -5.17
CA SER A 484 41.69 4.33 -5.54
C SER A 484 40.77 4.54 -4.33
N MET A 485 41.14 4.02 -3.16
CA MET A 485 40.46 4.27 -1.87
C MET A 485 41.03 5.48 -1.11
N GLY A 486 41.98 6.23 -1.67
CA GLY A 486 42.49 7.47 -1.08
C GLY A 486 43.24 7.31 0.25
N LEU A 487 43.88 6.17 0.50
CA LEU A 487 44.58 5.86 1.76
C LEU A 487 46.05 6.33 1.79
N GLY A 488 46.49 7.11 0.80
CA GLY A 488 47.75 7.85 0.81
C GLY A 488 47.60 9.24 1.43
N LYS A 489 47.86 9.35 2.74
CA LYS A 489 47.84 10.57 3.59
C LYS A 489 46.47 11.25 3.72
N LYS A 490 46.03 11.37 4.98
CA LYS A 490 44.79 12.02 5.46
C LYS A 490 44.39 13.29 4.68
N LYS A 491 43.31 13.13 3.87
CA LYS A 491 42.18 14.01 3.45
C LYS A 491 42.44 15.51 3.13
N PRO A 492 41.68 16.11 2.17
CA PRO A 492 40.26 15.81 1.91
C PRO A 492 39.89 15.45 0.48
N GLU A 493 38.87 14.60 0.41
CA GLU A 493 38.10 14.25 -0.78
C GLU A 493 37.59 15.51 -1.49
N LYS A 494 37.74 15.55 -2.82
CA LYS A 494 36.77 16.26 -3.65
C LYS A 494 35.48 15.45 -3.64
N LYS A 495 34.70 15.79 -2.62
CA LYS A 495 33.29 15.54 -2.38
C LYS A 495 32.49 15.35 -3.69
N PRO A 496 31.64 14.31 -3.84
CA PRO A 496 30.41 14.52 -4.61
C PRO A 496 29.77 15.73 -3.97
N SER A 497 29.49 16.81 -4.71
CA SER A 497 29.17 18.15 -4.16
C SER A 497 28.50 18.00 -2.80
N THR A 498 29.27 18.12 -1.72
CA THR A 498 28.63 17.93 -0.42
C THR A 498 27.77 19.16 -0.33
N ARG A 499 26.47 18.94 -0.35
CA ARG A 499 25.59 19.83 0.38
C ARG A 499 26.27 20.06 1.71
N ARG A 500 26.58 21.33 1.98
CA ARG A 500 27.13 21.64 3.30
C ARG A 500 25.97 21.40 4.24
N SER A 501 26.14 20.50 5.18
CA SER A 501 25.19 20.36 6.25
C SER A 501 25.57 21.31 7.38
N TYR A 502 24.57 21.81 8.08
CA TYR A 502 24.73 22.63 9.27
C TYR A 502 23.87 22.05 10.38
N THR A 503 24.49 21.85 11.54
CA THR A 503 23.74 21.51 12.76
C THR A 503 22.86 22.68 13.21
N PRO A 504 21.78 22.44 13.97
CA PRO A 504 20.92 23.51 14.48
C PRO A 504 21.69 24.64 15.17
N ALA A 505 22.65 24.29 16.03
CA ALA A 505 23.51 25.25 16.72
C ALA A 505 24.37 26.10 15.78
N GLN A 506 24.81 25.55 14.64
CA GLN A 506 25.58 26.29 13.65
C GLN A 506 24.71 27.25 12.83
N ILE A 507 23.47 26.88 12.52
CA ILE A 507 22.51 27.74 11.84
C ILE A 507 22.14 28.92 12.74
N LEU A 508 21.77 28.66 13.99
CA LEU A 508 21.40 29.70 14.97
C LEU A 508 22.51 30.73 15.21
N ALA A 509 23.77 30.30 15.15
CA ALA A 509 24.93 31.16 15.38
C ALA A 509 25.39 31.93 14.14
N LYS A 510 25.14 31.42 12.93
CA LYS A 510 25.77 31.92 11.70
C LYS A 510 24.80 32.48 10.66
N ALA A 511 23.51 32.14 10.72
CA ALA A 511 22.52 32.64 9.77
C ALA A 511 22.22 34.13 9.99
N ASP A 512 22.26 34.92 8.93
CA ASP A 512 21.85 36.32 8.97
C ASP A 512 20.31 36.44 9.09
N ARG A 513 19.84 36.86 10.27
CA ARG A 513 18.41 37.05 10.56
C ARG A 513 17.75 38.10 9.67
N ALA A 514 18.47 39.13 9.24
CA ALA A 514 17.91 40.12 8.33
C ALA A 514 17.70 39.53 6.93
N GLN A 515 18.60 38.65 6.49
CA GLN A 515 18.46 37.91 5.24
C GLN A 515 17.31 36.90 5.31
N LEU A 516 17.18 36.14 6.40
CA LEU A 516 16.05 35.23 6.64
C LEU A 516 14.71 35.96 6.63
N ARG A 517 14.62 37.13 7.28
CA ARG A 517 13.41 37.97 7.27
C ARG A 517 13.11 38.55 5.90
N GLY A 518 14.13 38.92 5.14
CA GLY A 518 13.98 39.37 3.75
C GLY A 518 13.41 38.26 2.86
N MET A 519 13.88 37.03 3.02
CA MET A 519 13.36 35.86 2.31
C MET A 519 11.91 35.54 2.72
N ALA A 520 11.64 35.45 4.02
CA ALA A 520 10.30 35.21 4.55
C ALA A 520 9.28 36.27 4.09
N ALA A 521 9.68 37.55 4.06
CA ALA A 521 8.81 38.63 3.62
C ALA A 521 8.43 38.53 2.14
N LEU A 522 9.32 37.99 1.30
CA LEU A 522 9.02 37.80 -0.11
C LEU A 522 8.11 36.58 -0.35
N LEU A 523 8.23 35.52 0.47
CA LEU A 523 7.32 34.37 0.46
C LEU A 523 5.92 34.74 0.96
N LEU A 524 5.86 35.62 1.96
CA LEU A 524 4.62 36.09 2.58
C LEU A 524 4.12 37.39 1.94
N GLN A 525 4.33 37.54 0.63
CA GLN A 525 3.75 38.60 -0.20
C GLN A 525 3.98 40.04 0.30
N GLY A 526 5.06 40.27 1.05
CA GLY A 526 5.46 41.57 1.59
C GLY A 526 5.05 41.84 3.04
N GLU A 527 4.47 40.88 3.77
CA GLU A 527 4.04 41.04 5.16
C GLU A 527 5.21 40.95 6.15
N ALA A 528 5.90 42.07 6.35
CA ALA A 528 7.11 42.13 7.18
C ALA A 528 6.94 41.66 8.64
N ALA A 529 5.77 41.91 9.25
CA ALA A 529 5.50 41.49 10.63
C ALA A 529 5.30 39.97 10.75
N LEU A 530 4.64 39.37 9.77
CA LEU A 530 4.39 37.94 9.71
C LEU A 530 5.68 37.19 9.37
N ALA A 531 6.46 37.72 8.44
CA ALA A 531 7.80 37.23 8.12
C ALA A 531 8.76 37.24 9.31
N ALA A 532 8.73 38.29 10.13
CA ALA A 532 9.55 38.35 11.33
C ALA A 532 9.16 37.24 12.33
N ARG A 533 7.84 37.04 12.56
CA ARG A 533 7.34 35.99 13.45
C ARG A 533 7.64 34.59 12.93
N CYS A 534 7.50 34.35 11.63
CA CYS A 534 7.82 33.06 11.02
C CYS A 534 9.29 32.70 11.23
N VAL A 535 10.21 33.66 10.97
CA VAL A 535 11.65 33.45 11.24
C VAL A 535 11.91 33.17 12.71
N ASP A 536 11.26 33.91 13.62
CA ASP A 536 11.48 33.72 15.05
C ASP A 536 11.01 32.32 15.51
N ILE A 537 9.84 31.85 15.05
CA ILE A 537 9.33 30.49 15.33
C ILE A 537 10.26 29.42 14.76
N THR A 538 10.66 29.52 13.49
CA THR A 538 11.57 28.54 12.87
C THR A 538 12.90 28.45 13.62
N LEU A 539 13.44 29.56 14.12
CA LEU A 539 14.68 29.56 14.91
C LEU A 539 14.47 29.06 16.35
N GLU A 540 13.27 29.20 16.92
CA GLU A 540 12.91 28.61 18.22
C GLU A 540 12.79 27.08 18.11
N GLU A 541 12.09 26.57 17.10
CA GLU A 541 11.97 25.13 16.80
C GLU A 541 13.34 24.51 16.57
N LEU A 542 14.17 25.15 15.74
CA LEU A 542 15.54 24.73 15.49
C LEU A 542 16.43 24.73 16.74
N ALA A 543 16.10 25.50 17.78
CA ALA A 543 16.86 25.48 19.04
C ALA A 543 16.51 24.28 19.93
N GLU A 544 15.36 23.63 19.69
CA GLU A 544 14.86 22.46 20.41
C GLU A 544 15.16 21.14 19.68
N ASP A 545 15.57 21.21 18.41
CA ASP A 545 16.00 20.06 17.60
C ASP A 545 17.23 19.33 18.13
N ASP A 546 17.40 18.07 17.71
CA ASP A 546 18.57 17.26 18.04
C ASP A 546 19.86 17.98 17.58
N PRO A 547 20.81 18.29 18.49
CA PRO A 547 22.04 18.99 18.14
C PRO A 547 22.95 18.22 17.16
N GLU A 548 22.73 16.91 16.97
CA GLU A 548 23.43 16.08 15.99
C GLU A 548 22.73 16.04 14.61
N GLU A 549 21.50 16.58 14.48
CA GLU A 549 20.77 16.68 13.21
C GLU A 549 21.52 17.56 12.20
N GLU A 550 21.49 17.21 10.91
CA GLU A 550 22.25 17.89 9.86
C GLU A 550 21.35 18.42 8.75
N TYR A 551 21.23 19.75 8.64
CA TYR A 551 20.43 20.41 7.61
C TYR A 551 21.26 20.84 6.40
N ASP A 552 20.88 20.35 5.23
CA ASP A 552 21.57 20.61 3.96
C ASP A 552 21.30 22.02 3.40
N GLY A 553 22.36 22.77 3.06
CA GLY A 553 22.28 24.02 2.30
C GLY A 553 23.65 24.59 1.95
N ASP A 554 23.79 25.38 0.90
CA ASP A 554 25.11 25.94 0.54
C ASP A 554 25.60 27.03 1.52
N THR A 555 24.67 27.63 2.27
CA THR A 555 24.90 28.56 3.39
C THR A 555 23.96 28.21 4.56
N PRO A 556 24.22 28.70 5.80
CA PRO A 556 23.32 28.48 6.93
C PRO A 556 21.91 29.01 6.68
N GLU A 557 21.78 30.12 5.94
CA GLU A 557 20.48 30.67 5.55
C GLU A 557 19.76 29.75 4.57
N ALA A 558 20.48 29.12 3.63
CA ALA A 558 19.91 28.16 2.69
C ALA A 558 19.46 26.86 3.37
N ALA A 559 20.21 26.40 4.38
CA ALA A 559 19.85 25.23 5.18
C ALA A 559 18.61 25.51 6.05
N CYS A 560 18.56 26.70 6.66
CA CYS A 560 17.38 27.15 7.43
C CYS A 560 16.17 27.46 6.54
N PHE A 561 16.39 27.74 5.25
CA PHE A 561 15.34 28.20 4.35
C PHE A 561 14.23 27.17 4.16
N PHE A 562 14.54 25.86 4.08
CA PHE A 562 13.50 24.83 3.90
C PHE A 562 12.65 24.62 5.15
N LEU A 563 13.22 24.77 6.33
CA LEU A 563 12.45 24.82 7.58
C LEU A 563 11.54 26.04 7.59
N LEU A 564 12.09 27.22 7.26
CA LEU A 564 11.32 28.45 7.15
C LEU A 564 10.21 28.35 6.09
N TRP A 565 10.49 27.66 4.99
CA TRP A 565 9.53 27.38 3.93
C TRP A 565 8.42 26.46 4.43
N SER A 566 8.72 25.39 5.17
CA SER A 566 7.73 24.52 5.80
C SER A 566 6.88 25.32 6.79
N THR A 567 7.50 26.06 7.71
CA THR A 567 6.78 26.90 8.68
C THR A 567 5.89 27.93 7.96
N ALA A 568 6.37 28.56 6.88
CA ALA A 568 5.60 29.54 6.11
C ALA A 568 4.49 28.91 5.25
N ALA A 569 4.72 27.71 4.70
CA ALA A 569 3.75 26.97 3.90
C ALA A 569 2.64 26.38 4.78
N ASP A 570 3.01 25.68 5.85
CA ASP A 570 2.08 25.00 6.76
C ASP A 570 1.29 25.98 7.64
N ALA A 571 1.92 27.06 8.11
CA ALA A 571 1.22 27.99 9.00
C ALA A 571 0.25 28.93 8.27
N LEU A 572 0.40 29.15 6.96
CA LEU A 572 -0.30 30.22 6.23
C LEU A 572 -0.88 29.84 4.86
N GLY A 573 -0.65 28.61 4.37
CA GLY A 573 -1.23 28.10 3.12
C GLY A 573 -0.71 28.83 1.87
N HIS A 574 0.51 29.35 1.90
CA HIS A 574 1.10 30.15 0.81
C HIS A 574 2.14 29.42 -0.04
N GLY A 575 2.34 28.13 0.22
CA GLY A 575 3.20 27.26 -0.58
C GLY A 575 2.83 25.79 -0.40
N ALA A 576 3.42 24.95 -1.24
CA ALA A 576 3.25 23.50 -1.23
C ALA A 576 4.57 22.82 -1.60
N THR A 577 4.74 21.58 -1.15
CA THR A 577 5.88 20.75 -1.52
C THR A 577 5.35 19.51 -2.22
N LEU A 578 5.74 19.27 -3.47
CA LEU A 578 5.29 18.13 -4.28
C LEU A 578 6.49 17.27 -4.72
N ASP A 579 6.32 15.95 -4.70
CA ASP A 579 7.26 15.02 -5.34
C ASP A 579 7.19 15.16 -6.87
N TRP A 580 8.30 14.94 -7.58
CA TRP A 580 8.32 15.03 -9.04
C TRP A 580 7.37 14.08 -9.77
N LYS A 581 6.96 12.98 -9.11
CA LYS A 581 5.99 12.01 -9.63
C LYS A 581 4.54 12.37 -9.33
N ALA A 582 4.29 13.33 -8.43
CA ALA A 582 2.95 13.73 -7.98
C ALA A 582 2.24 14.66 -8.97
N VAL A 583 2.27 14.33 -10.26
CA VAL A 583 1.65 15.14 -11.32
C VAL A 583 0.12 15.18 -11.18
N ASP A 584 -0.46 14.16 -10.56
CA ASP A 584 -1.86 14.07 -10.16
C ASP A 584 -2.27 15.05 -9.05
N GLU A 585 -1.32 15.67 -8.35
CA GLU A 585 -1.59 16.73 -7.37
C GLU A 585 -1.69 18.13 -8.00
N VAL A 586 -1.24 18.30 -9.26
CA VAL A 586 -1.31 19.58 -9.97
C VAL A 586 -2.76 20.09 -10.15
N PRO A 587 -3.76 19.29 -10.56
CA PRO A 587 -5.16 19.74 -10.62
C PRO A 587 -5.71 20.13 -9.24
N ARG A 588 -5.10 19.67 -8.15
CA ARG A 588 -5.49 19.91 -6.76
C ARG A 588 -4.63 20.98 -6.09
N ILE A 589 -3.78 21.70 -6.84
CA ILE A 589 -2.83 22.67 -6.24
C ILE A 589 -3.52 23.75 -5.39
N GLY A 590 -4.77 24.11 -5.68
CA GLY A 590 -5.54 25.05 -4.87
C GLY A 590 -5.98 24.53 -3.49
N GLN A 591 -5.88 23.22 -3.26
CA GLN A 591 -6.03 22.58 -1.95
C GLN A 591 -4.72 22.63 -1.16
N HIS A 592 -3.58 22.54 -1.86
CA HIS A 592 -2.24 22.60 -1.25
C HIS A 592 -1.77 24.02 -0.96
N ILE A 593 -2.11 24.98 -1.82
CA ILE A 593 -1.83 26.40 -1.65
C ILE A 593 -3.17 27.11 -1.45
N GLY A 594 -3.51 27.38 -0.19
CA GLY A 594 -4.76 27.99 0.29
C GLY A 594 -4.99 29.45 -0.11
N LEU A 595 -4.71 29.82 -1.36
CA LEU A 595 -5.07 31.12 -1.92
C LEU A 595 -6.37 31.05 -2.74
N PRO A 596 -7.28 32.04 -2.57
CA PRO A 596 -8.50 32.10 -3.38
C PRO A 596 -8.28 32.07 -4.89
N ALA A 597 -7.15 32.61 -5.37
CA ALA A 597 -6.80 32.65 -6.80
C ALA A 597 -6.48 31.27 -7.42
N LEU A 598 -6.36 30.21 -6.61
CA LEU A 598 -6.13 28.85 -7.08
C LEU A 598 -7.33 27.91 -6.86
N GLN A 599 -8.38 28.34 -6.14
CA GLN A 599 -9.51 27.48 -5.82
C GLN A 599 -10.33 27.08 -7.06
N ASP A 600 -10.35 27.94 -8.07
CA ASP A 600 -10.99 27.72 -9.37
C ASP A 600 -10.01 27.21 -10.43
N PHE A 601 -8.74 26.97 -10.08
CA PHE A 601 -7.79 26.35 -10.99
C PHE A 601 -8.27 24.95 -11.37
N ARG A 602 -8.22 24.64 -12.66
CA ARG A 602 -8.54 23.33 -13.22
C ARG A 602 -7.46 23.01 -14.25
N TRP A 603 -6.92 21.79 -14.16
CA TRP A 603 -5.97 21.27 -15.13
C TRP A 603 -6.42 19.88 -15.54
N ALA A 604 -6.74 19.72 -16.82
CA ALA A 604 -7.19 18.44 -17.34
C ALA A 604 -6.00 17.73 -18.00
N GLN A 605 -5.51 16.66 -17.37
CA GLN A 605 -4.31 15.89 -17.79
C GLN A 605 -4.32 15.39 -19.25
N ARG A 606 -5.47 15.45 -19.96
CA ARG A 606 -5.59 15.03 -21.37
C ARG A 606 -5.56 16.17 -22.39
N GLU A 607 -5.88 17.40 -21.99
CA GLU A 607 -5.94 18.56 -22.90
C GLU A 607 -4.77 19.52 -22.68
N ASP A 608 -4.27 19.63 -21.45
CA ASP A 608 -3.25 20.61 -21.04
C ASP A 608 -1.84 19.99 -20.81
N GLY A 609 -1.67 18.69 -21.12
CA GLY A 609 -0.44 17.93 -20.91
C GLY A 609 -0.46 17.02 -19.67
N ASP A 610 0.51 16.12 -19.53
CA ASP A 610 0.62 15.14 -18.43
C ASP A 610 1.96 15.18 -17.69
N ALA A 611 2.83 16.15 -18.00
CA ALA A 611 4.10 16.34 -17.33
C ALA A 611 4.02 17.43 -16.24
N MET A 612 4.75 17.24 -15.13
CA MET A 612 4.82 18.21 -14.03
C MET A 612 5.15 19.63 -14.54
N ALA A 613 6.11 19.77 -15.45
CA ALA A 613 6.51 21.06 -16.00
C ALA A 613 5.38 21.78 -16.77
N GLU A 614 4.50 21.02 -17.44
CA GLU A 614 3.34 21.55 -18.17
C GLU A 614 2.25 21.97 -17.18
N GLY A 615 2.04 21.17 -16.14
CA GLY A 615 1.17 21.49 -15.02
C GLY A 615 1.55 22.78 -14.31
N LEU A 616 2.83 22.97 -13.97
CA LEU A 616 3.32 24.21 -13.33
C LEU A 616 3.17 25.42 -14.26
N ALA A 617 3.35 25.25 -15.57
CA ALA A 617 3.14 26.32 -16.54
C ALA A 617 1.65 26.70 -16.63
N ALA A 618 0.74 25.73 -16.56
CA ALA A 618 -0.70 25.97 -16.54
C ALA A 618 -1.13 26.72 -15.27
N ILE A 619 -0.60 26.34 -14.10
CA ILE A 619 -0.81 27.05 -12.83
C ILE A 619 -0.33 28.50 -12.94
N ALA A 620 0.88 28.72 -13.47
CA ALA A 620 1.43 30.06 -13.64
C ALA A 620 0.60 30.93 -14.59
N ALA A 621 0.07 30.35 -15.68
CA ALA A 621 -0.81 31.05 -16.60
C ALA A 621 -2.14 31.45 -15.94
N HIS A 622 -2.71 30.58 -15.10
CA HIS A 622 -3.93 30.88 -14.33
C HIS A 622 -3.72 31.99 -13.30
N LEU A 623 -2.54 32.06 -12.70
CA LEU A 623 -2.19 33.08 -11.70
C LEU A 623 -1.88 34.47 -12.28
N ALA A 624 -1.44 34.53 -13.55
CA ALA A 624 -0.99 35.77 -14.16
C ALA A 624 -2.04 36.92 -14.15
N PRO A 625 -3.35 36.68 -14.41
CA PRO A 625 -4.40 37.69 -14.28
C PRO A 625 -4.55 38.27 -12.86
N HIS A 626 -4.16 37.50 -11.84
CA HIS A 626 -4.20 37.90 -10.43
C HIS A 626 -2.95 38.67 -9.98
N GLN A 627 -2.03 38.99 -10.91
CA GLN A 627 -0.73 39.61 -10.64
C GLN A 627 0.14 38.79 -9.66
N LEU A 628 0.00 37.46 -9.71
CA LEU A 628 0.81 36.52 -8.96
C LEU A 628 1.70 35.73 -9.92
N ARG A 629 2.85 35.27 -9.42
CA ARG A 629 3.80 34.42 -10.13
C ARG A 629 4.07 33.18 -9.29
N LEU A 630 4.07 32.03 -9.96
CA LEU A 630 4.46 30.78 -9.34
C LEU A 630 5.99 30.72 -9.30
N VAL A 631 6.53 30.45 -8.13
CA VAL A 631 7.96 30.20 -7.94
C VAL A 631 8.16 28.78 -7.49
N ASN A 632 9.14 28.11 -8.09
CA ASN A 632 9.61 26.82 -7.65
C ASN A 632 11.07 26.95 -7.22
N LEU A 633 11.38 26.58 -5.99
CA LEU A 633 12.75 26.51 -5.52
C LEU A 633 13.27 25.08 -5.69
N HIS A 634 14.13 24.86 -6.68
CA HIS A 634 14.75 23.54 -6.86
C HIS A 634 15.81 23.31 -5.77
N GLY A 635 15.51 22.41 -4.83
CA GLY A 635 16.44 21.92 -3.80
C GLY A 635 17.19 20.63 -4.17
N GLY A 636 16.82 19.96 -5.25
CA GLY A 636 17.34 18.64 -5.66
C GLY A 636 16.54 18.06 -6.83
N GLU A 637 16.91 16.89 -7.33
CA GLU A 637 16.37 16.32 -8.58
C GLU A 637 14.91 15.81 -8.46
N ASP A 638 14.36 15.64 -7.25
CA ASP A 638 13.12 14.88 -7.03
C ASP A 638 11.97 15.64 -6.31
N THR A 639 12.09 16.93 -5.96
CA THR A 639 11.05 17.64 -5.19
C THR A 639 10.86 19.10 -5.62
N TYR A 640 9.60 19.51 -5.75
CA TYR A 640 9.13 20.82 -6.14
C TYR A 640 8.65 21.61 -4.92
N TYR A 641 9.33 22.71 -4.60
CA TYR A 641 8.92 23.64 -3.53
C TYR A 641 8.22 24.83 -4.16
N LEU A 642 6.90 24.77 -4.22
CA LEU A 642 6.03 25.71 -4.93
C LEU A 642 5.51 26.82 -4.02
N GLY A 643 5.76 28.06 -4.38
CA GLY A 643 5.30 29.24 -3.63
C GLY A 643 4.80 30.32 -4.57
N LEU A 644 4.18 31.35 -3.99
CA LEU A 644 3.57 32.42 -4.76
C LEU A 644 4.15 33.77 -4.36
N VAL A 645 4.60 34.52 -5.36
CA VAL A 645 5.09 35.89 -5.16
C VAL A 645 4.27 36.86 -6.00
N ARG A 646 4.13 38.10 -5.54
CA ARG A 646 3.51 39.15 -6.36
C ARG A 646 4.38 39.41 -7.59
N ALA A 647 3.76 39.58 -8.75
CA ALA A 647 4.46 39.86 -10.00
C ALA A 647 5.50 41.00 -9.94
N PRO A 648 5.26 42.14 -9.25
CA PRO A 648 6.28 43.19 -9.10
C PRO A 648 7.47 42.79 -8.21
N ASP A 649 7.29 41.82 -7.30
CA ASP A 649 8.31 41.42 -6.32
C ASP A 649 9.17 40.25 -6.81
N ALA A 650 8.77 39.56 -7.90
CA ALA A 650 9.46 38.37 -8.41
C ALA A 650 10.95 38.59 -8.72
N ALA A 651 11.32 39.77 -9.22
CA ALA A 651 12.71 40.12 -9.48
C ALA A 651 13.52 40.34 -8.19
N ALA A 652 12.90 40.96 -7.17
CA ALA A 652 13.50 41.13 -5.86
C ALA A 652 13.68 39.77 -5.16
N PHE A 653 12.65 38.92 -5.21
CA PHE A 653 12.71 37.54 -4.72
C PHE A 653 13.84 36.75 -5.34
N SER A 654 13.95 36.75 -6.67
CA SER A 654 15.03 36.04 -7.37
C SER A 654 16.42 36.53 -6.95
N THR A 655 16.57 37.84 -6.73
CA THR A 655 17.84 38.43 -6.29
C THR A 655 18.22 37.98 -4.88
N VAL A 656 17.26 37.99 -3.94
CA VAL A 656 17.50 37.58 -2.54
C VAL A 656 17.75 36.08 -2.45
N ALA A 657 17.00 35.26 -3.19
CA ALA A 657 17.21 33.81 -3.23
C ALA A 657 18.61 33.46 -3.77
N LEU A 658 19.07 34.12 -4.84
CA LEU A 658 20.41 33.92 -5.39
C LEU A 658 21.52 34.36 -4.42
N GLN A 659 21.30 35.40 -3.61
CA GLN A 659 22.24 35.80 -2.55
C GLN A 659 22.37 34.72 -1.45
N ALA A 660 21.29 33.97 -1.20
CA ALA A 660 21.28 32.79 -0.33
C ALA A 660 21.71 31.49 -1.06
N ALA A 661 22.29 31.58 -2.26
CA ALA A 661 22.68 30.45 -3.09
C ALA A 661 21.52 29.50 -3.53
N LEU A 662 20.27 29.93 -3.40
CA LEU A 662 19.09 29.23 -3.91
C LEU A 662 18.85 29.59 -5.38
N ARG A 663 18.36 28.63 -6.18
CA ARG A 663 18.11 28.82 -7.61
C ARG A 663 16.61 28.72 -7.91
N PRO A 664 15.84 29.81 -7.74
CA PRO A 664 14.41 29.81 -8.06
C PRO A 664 14.19 29.71 -9.56
N VAL A 665 13.16 28.95 -9.93
CA VAL A 665 12.51 29.02 -11.23
C VAL A 665 11.22 29.80 -11.03
N VAL A 666 11.11 30.96 -11.68
CA VAL A 666 9.90 31.77 -11.66
C VAL A 666 9.16 31.52 -12.98
N TYR A 667 7.95 30.96 -12.88
CA TYR A 667 7.08 30.70 -14.02
C TYR A 667 6.25 31.94 -14.34
#